data_AF-A0A1R2B9C0-F1
#
_entry.id   AF-A0A1R2B9C0-F1
#
_cell.length_a   1.000
_cell.length_b   1.000
_cell.length_c   1.000
_cell.angle_alpha   90.00
_cell.angle_beta   90.00
_cell.angle_gamma   90.00
#
_symmetry.space_group_name_H-M   'P 1'
#
loop_
_entity.id
_entity.type
_entity.pdbx_description
1 polymer ?
#
loop_
_entity_poly.entity_id
_entity_poly.type
_entity_poly.pdbx_seq_one_letter_code
_entity_poly.pdbx_strand_id
1 'polypeptide(L)'
;MSHNIDPKVLQEIVEMGIPHEHAVRALKLYKTKEKALEELIPSQIKSFQTKTSIDDLAQAIQNSLNEVDIDYAVYDIANPETLLRFENLPVGLKNIGNTCYFNSLVQTYFNIPKFVKEILSFRADPKKNTILSPVQLASIRLIQELQFLFASMILGNKKYIDPGNVLDCLVDDSGNKIVIGEQKDVGEFNMNLVARIEEGLKIVTQIENIDEIPEVLDESKLESNIVSQLFYAKQHEFVTAKEPDGENLTFNNTTIFGQLSLDVDQKELYRAWDNAYRNYIEEFTTPSGHKTFALQEIWPEKLPGILLFQIQRVRYDPKAKQSVKINSPFVFPLQLYGDRFILKNKHIYLKIKDKLFGIKSEIEKLESQLKAIENYQGSGISIIDILDSTNAFMDNQEYSIIASNEESQFDLPKSTDSQWLATSEILDYYKDVIKKQRNQIMNQIIQLEQELEQLHDKPELKMYEYKLHTILVHEGRAETGHYYAYIFDIEEKIWKKYSDTFIKVVTLEEVMANSVGGSGEASAYCLIYIYKPFIENQGVFKDLTENKLENYASIIPNDVKTKVLEDNQKFLDEIDRFKAKQITDRIKVLYDNRFSMLINWTSDSELNEKPLINFPMFLRCSRNDSLARWVLLNTCIKETISKDLKKLTQDLLLYETIDNNFCHYSFGPKSLDLTDFEERALDDLALKFKYKYFNAKISIYILEKLTSEDLISAFQAIMHQLERAFDLNEEYLATAFEGRKVIALRMSSFINGCVYDKDIIQSIVWAKHLAFVTSTIDDQNFVFVIKNRLKNTVAYMKKYLPNYYNVDVKAEFEGILSSIENLVALPTFDTSIIDPVLKKIINENIVIHEWMDHRTTIAWEYGKVYRKYTESFIWPWVWLVRRCAEKSGMIEQEIRDVEKNNGIVEKNPW
;
A
#
# COMPACT_ATOMS: atom_id res chain seq x y z
N MET A 1 -16.44 1.92 -27.03
CA MET A 1 -15.52 1.39 -28.06
C MET A 1 -14.97 0.06 -27.56
N SER A 2 -15.26 -1.04 -28.26
CA SER A 2 -14.73 -2.37 -27.95
C SER A 2 -13.24 -2.42 -28.30
N HIS A 3 -12.36 -2.38 -27.30
CA HIS A 3 -10.94 -2.65 -27.49
C HIS A 3 -10.69 -4.13 -27.20
N ASN A 4 -10.21 -4.87 -28.21
CA ASN A 4 -9.78 -6.26 -28.06
C ASN A 4 -8.54 -6.29 -27.16
N ILE A 5 -8.62 -7.03 -26.06
CA ILE A 5 -7.49 -7.36 -25.20
C ILE A 5 -6.65 -8.39 -25.96
N ASP A 6 -5.33 -8.21 -26.01
CA ASP A 6 -4.43 -9.21 -26.57
C ASP A 6 -4.48 -10.50 -25.71
N PRO A 7 -4.96 -11.63 -26.25
CA PRO A 7 -5.12 -12.88 -25.49
C PRO A 7 -3.80 -13.38 -24.91
N LYS A 8 -2.68 -13.09 -25.60
CA LYS A 8 -1.35 -13.53 -25.15
C LYS A 8 -0.90 -12.78 -23.91
N VAL A 9 -1.15 -11.47 -23.86
CA VAL A 9 -0.86 -10.63 -22.69
C VAL A 9 -1.75 -11.01 -21.51
N LEU A 10 -3.03 -11.30 -21.76
CA LEU A 10 -3.96 -11.74 -20.73
C LEU A 10 -3.52 -13.08 -20.11
N GLN A 11 -3.16 -14.05 -20.95
CA GLN A 11 -2.68 -15.34 -20.50
C GLN A 11 -1.39 -15.22 -19.67
N GLU A 12 -0.45 -14.39 -20.11
CA GLU A 12 0.80 -14.14 -19.37
C GLU A 12 0.57 -13.50 -17.99
N ILE A 13 -0.46 -12.65 -17.81
CA ILE A 13 -0.80 -12.08 -16.50
C ILE A 13 -1.51 -13.11 -15.61
N VAL A 14 -2.36 -13.97 -16.19
CA VAL A 14 -3.06 -15.03 -15.44
C VAL A 14 -2.10 -16.12 -14.96
N GLU A 15 -1.10 -16.46 -15.77
CA GLU A 15 -0.02 -17.39 -15.41
C GLU A 15 0.84 -16.88 -14.23
N MET A 16 0.80 -15.57 -13.92
CA MET A 16 1.42 -14.99 -12.72
C MET A 16 0.55 -15.12 -11.45
N GLY A 17 -0.54 -15.90 -11.49
CA GLY A 17 -1.42 -16.15 -10.35
C GLY A 17 -2.50 -15.07 -10.14
N ILE A 18 -2.65 -14.13 -11.08
CA ILE A 18 -3.66 -13.07 -11.00
C ILE A 18 -4.98 -13.57 -11.61
N PRO A 19 -6.13 -13.47 -10.89
CA PRO A 19 -7.41 -13.94 -11.40
C PRO A 19 -7.76 -13.33 -12.77
N HIS A 20 -8.28 -14.18 -13.67
CA HIS A 20 -8.58 -13.81 -15.06
C HIS A 20 -9.42 -12.54 -15.19
N GLU A 21 -10.42 -12.36 -14.32
CA GLU A 21 -11.28 -11.17 -14.32
C GLU A 21 -10.53 -9.88 -13.96
N HIS A 22 -9.57 -9.95 -13.03
CA HIS A 22 -8.74 -8.81 -12.64
C HIS A 22 -7.73 -8.45 -13.74
N ALA A 23 -7.14 -9.46 -14.39
CA ALA A 23 -6.25 -9.26 -15.54
C ALA A 23 -7.00 -8.62 -16.73
N VAL A 24 -8.22 -9.08 -17.02
CA VAL A 24 -9.10 -8.50 -18.05
C VAL A 24 -9.45 -7.05 -17.71
N ARG A 25 -9.79 -6.76 -16.45
CA ARG A 25 -10.17 -5.41 -16.00
C ARG A 25 -8.99 -4.44 -16.07
N ALA A 26 -7.82 -4.84 -15.59
CA ALA A 26 -6.62 -4.03 -15.64
C ALA A 26 -6.17 -3.75 -17.08
N LEU A 27 -6.20 -4.75 -17.97
CA LEU A 27 -5.84 -4.54 -19.38
C LEU A 27 -6.82 -3.64 -20.14
N LYS A 28 -8.12 -3.65 -19.78
CA LYS A 28 -9.12 -2.71 -20.33
C LYS A 28 -8.84 -1.27 -19.90
N LEU A 29 -8.42 -1.06 -18.66
CA LEU A 29 -8.18 0.26 -18.07
C LEU A 29 -6.85 0.87 -18.54
N TYR A 30 -5.78 0.09 -18.47
CA TYR A 30 -4.42 0.63 -18.61
C TYR A 30 -3.77 0.38 -19.97
N LYS A 31 -4.42 -0.43 -20.85
CA LYS A 31 -4.09 -0.68 -22.25
C LYS A 31 -2.74 -1.33 -22.56
N THR A 32 -1.79 -1.38 -21.60
CA THR A 32 -0.50 -2.06 -21.74
C THR A 32 -0.24 -3.02 -20.58
N LYS A 33 0.53 -4.07 -20.85
CA LYS A 33 0.90 -5.10 -19.86
C LYS A 33 1.64 -4.50 -18.67
N GLU A 34 2.57 -3.58 -18.92
CA GLU A 34 3.44 -2.99 -17.89
C GLU A 34 2.64 -2.18 -16.88
N LYS A 35 1.68 -1.37 -17.35
CA LYS A 35 0.83 -0.57 -16.45
C LYS A 35 -0.22 -1.41 -15.74
N ALA A 36 -0.75 -2.44 -16.40
CA ALA A 36 -1.65 -3.39 -15.74
C ALA A 36 -0.94 -4.13 -14.60
N LEU A 37 0.31 -4.54 -14.80
CA LEU A 37 1.12 -5.21 -13.77
C LEU A 37 1.60 -4.26 -12.66
N GLU A 38 1.92 -3.00 -12.97
CA GLU A 38 2.27 -1.98 -11.96
C GLU A 38 1.15 -1.72 -10.95
N GLU A 39 -0.10 -1.88 -11.38
CA GLU A 39 -1.28 -1.72 -10.52
C GLU A 39 -1.69 -3.03 -9.84
N LEU A 40 -1.48 -4.17 -10.49
CA LEU A 40 -1.81 -5.49 -9.95
C LEU A 40 -0.76 -6.02 -8.96
N ILE A 41 0.47 -5.51 -9.01
CA ILE A 41 1.58 -5.92 -8.15
C ILE A 41 2.05 -4.72 -7.34
N PRO A 42 1.93 -4.73 -5.99
CA PRO A 42 2.37 -3.63 -5.15
C PRO A 42 3.83 -3.23 -5.41
N SER A 43 4.09 -1.92 -5.38
CA SER A 43 5.30 -1.22 -5.82
C SER A 43 6.61 -1.55 -5.07
N GLN A 44 6.65 -2.57 -4.21
CA GLN A 44 7.83 -2.96 -3.43
C GLN A 44 8.74 -3.99 -4.13
N ILE A 45 8.32 -4.60 -5.25
CA ILE A 45 9.10 -5.68 -5.91
C ILE A 45 10.12 -5.16 -6.94
N LYS A 46 10.16 -3.84 -7.24
CA LYS A 46 10.96 -3.31 -8.35
C LYS A 46 12.44 -3.01 -8.09
N SER A 47 12.98 -3.23 -6.90
CA SER A 47 14.38 -2.85 -6.60
C SER A 47 15.32 -3.98 -6.20
N PHE A 48 15.26 -5.17 -6.79
CA PHE A 48 16.34 -6.16 -6.62
C PHE A 48 16.61 -6.97 -7.89
N GLN A 49 17.33 -6.37 -8.83
CA GLN A 49 18.05 -7.12 -9.87
C GLN A 49 19.43 -6.49 -10.11
N THR A 50 20.39 -6.75 -9.23
CA THR A 50 21.81 -6.83 -9.60
C THR A 50 22.57 -7.80 -8.68
N LYS A 51 23.13 -8.83 -9.32
CA LYS A 51 24.02 -9.90 -8.84
C LYS A 51 24.83 -9.65 -7.54
N THR A 52 24.55 -10.45 -6.49
CA THR A 52 25.55 -11.09 -5.60
C THR A 52 24.89 -12.13 -4.67
N SER A 53 25.57 -13.27 -4.46
CA SER A 53 25.34 -14.42 -3.54
C SER A 53 23.92 -14.61 -2.96
N ILE A 54 23.19 -15.58 -3.51
CA ILE A 54 21.79 -15.91 -3.15
C ILE A 54 21.67 -16.60 -1.78
N ASP A 55 22.71 -17.26 -1.27
CA ASP A 55 22.58 -18.14 -0.10
C ASP A 55 22.81 -17.42 1.24
N ASP A 56 23.76 -16.47 1.31
CA ASP A 56 23.98 -15.67 2.51
C ASP A 56 22.89 -14.60 2.71
N LEU A 57 22.34 -14.08 1.60
CA LEU A 57 21.26 -13.11 1.63
C LEU A 57 19.92 -13.78 1.98
N ALA A 58 19.65 -15.01 1.51
CA ALA A 58 18.46 -15.75 1.91
C ALA A 58 18.47 -16.09 3.40
N GLN A 59 19.63 -16.45 3.96
CA GLN A 59 19.75 -16.70 5.41
C GLN A 59 19.62 -15.41 6.23
N ALA A 60 20.18 -14.29 5.75
CA ALA A 60 20.03 -12.99 6.39
C ALA A 60 18.59 -12.43 6.26
N ILE A 61 17.91 -12.69 5.13
CA ILE A 61 16.51 -12.31 4.90
C ILE A 61 15.57 -13.19 5.74
N GLN A 62 15.83 -14.50 5.87
CA GLN A 62 15.05 -15.37 6.75
C GLN A 62 15.22 -14.96 8.22
N ASN A 63 16.42 -14.56 8.62
CA ASN A 63 16.69 -14.05 9.96
C ASN A 63 16.12 -12.64 10.19
N SER A 64 16.13 -11.75 9.18
CA SER A 64 15.49 -10.43 9.24
C SER A 64 13.95 -10.47 9.11
N LEU A 65 13.38 -11.48 8.45
CA LEU A 65 11.93 -11.70 8.41
C LEU A 65 11.41 -12.28 9.73
N ASN A 66 12.27 -12.96 10.50
CA ASN A 66 11.93 -13.53 11.80
C ASN A 66 12.16 -12.57 12.99
N GLU A 67 12.88 -11.45 12.80
CA GLU A 67 13.19 -10.48 13.87
C GLU A 67 12.55 -9.09 13.68
N VAL A 68 11.59 -8.96 12.76
CA VAL A 68 10.94 -7.68 12.46
C VAL A 68 9.43 -7.81 12.63
N ASP A 69 9.01 -7.94 13.90
CA ASP A 69 7.72 -7.46 14.40
C ASP A 69 7.70 -5.91 14.38
N ILE A 70 7.95 -5.31 13.21
CA ILE A 70 7.68 -3.88 13.01
C ILE A 70 6.22 -3.75 12.63
N ASP A 71 5.43 -3.55 13.67
CA ASP A 71 4.23 -2.71 13.72
C ASP A 71 3.79 -2.12 12.37
N TYR A 72 3.08 -2.92 11.57
CA TYR A 72 2.47 -2.53 10.30
C TYR A 72 1.38 -1.45 10.47
N ALA A 73 1.11 -1.00 11.70
CA ALA A 73 0.13 0.04 12.03
C ALA A 73 0.62 1.48 11.74
N VAL A 74 1.91 1.71 11.47
CA VAL A 74 2.46 3.09 11.43
C VAL A 74 2.53 3.72 10.03
N TYR A 75 2.41 2.94 8.95
CA TYR A 75 2.54 3.47 7.58
C TYR A 75 1.23 3.85 6.88
N ASP A 76 0.05 3.60 7.49
CA ASP A 76 -1.25 3.78 6.81
C ASP A 76 -2.07 5.01 7.28
N ILE A 77 -1.51 5.91 8.09
CA ILE A 77 -2.28 6.99 8.76
C ILE A 77 -2.08 8.40 8.14
N ALA A 78 -1.18 8.59 7.17
CA ALA A 78 -0.91 9.94 6.65
C ALA A 78 -1.87 10.42 5.55
N ASN A 79 -2.43 9.53 4.72
CA ASN A 79 -3.28 9.90 3.58
C ASN A 79 -4.70 9.30 3.71
N PRO A 80 -5.74 10.08 4.00
CA PRO A 80 -7.12 9.58 4.09
C PRO A 80 -7.63 8.93 2.80
N GLU A 81 -7.08 9.27 1.63
CA GLU A 81 -7.45 8.63 0.36
C GLU A 81 -7.07 7.15 0.31
N THR A 82 -6.00 6.72 1.00
CA THR A 82 -5.64 5.29 1.05
C THR A 82 -6.65 4.49 1.86
N LEU A 83 -7.48 5.14 2.67
CA LEU A 83 -8.54 4.52 3.46
C LEU A 83 -9.85 4.40 2.69
N LEU A 84 -9.94 4.87 1.44
CA LEU A 84 -11.14 4.76 0.61
C LEU A 84 -11.39 3.28 0.23
N ARG A 85 -12.59 2.81 0.51
CA ARG A 85 -13.05 1.45 0.20
C ARG A 85 -13.29 1.31 -1.30
N PHE A 86 -12.79 0.22 -1.88
CA PHE A 86 -13.20 -0.17 -3.22
C PHE A 86 -14.59 -0.79 -3.19
N GLU A 87 -15.41 -0.49 -4.19
CA GLU A 87 -16.77 -1.02 -4.31
C GLU A 87 -16.81 -2.54 -4.13
N ASN A 88 -17.79 -3.02 -3.36
CA ASN A 88 -18.08 -4.43 -3.08
C ASN A 88 -17.00 -5.20 -2.29
N LEU A 89 -15.90 -4.59 -1.86
CA LEU A 89 -14.98 -5.25 -0.92
C LEU A 89 -15.55 -5.25 0.50
N PRO A 90 -15.35 -6.30 1.30
CA PRO A 90 -15.76 -6.31 2.70
C PRO A 90 -14.98 -5.28 3.53
N VAL A 91 -15.54 -4.87 4.68
CA VAL A 91 -14.98 -3.81 5.54
C VAL A 91 -14.28 -4.42 6.74
N GLY A 92 -13.05 -3.98 7.04
CA GLY A 92 -12.31 -4.37 8.24
C GLY A 92 -12.79 -3.64 9.50
N LEU A 93 -12.28 -4.04 10.66
CA LEU A 93 -12.52 -3.37 11.94
C LEU A 93 -11.19 -2.93 12.55
N LYS A 94 -11.11 -1.69 13.01
CA LYS A 94 -9.92 -1.17 13.66
C LYS A 94 -9.69 -1.86 15.01
N ASN A 95 -8.45 -2.22 15.29
CA ASN A 95 -8.07 -2.73 16.61
C ASN A 95 -7.86 -1.57 17.60
N ILE A 96 -8.62 -1.56 18.69
CA ILE A 96 -8.59 -0.54 19.75
C ILE A 96 -7.95 -1.13 21.02
N GLY A 97 -6.71 -1.60 20.88
CA GLY A 97 -5.96 -2.20 21.99
C GLY A 97 -6.47 -3.59 22.37
N ASN A 98 -5.89 -4.63 21.76
CA ASN A 98 -6.21 -6.05 22.01
C ASN A 98 -7.68 -6.44 21.77
N THR A 99 -8.40 -5.72 20.91
CA THR A 99 -9.82 -5.99 20.59
C THR A 99 -10.04 -6.98 19.43
N CYS A 100 -8.97 -7.64 18.97
CA CYS A 100 -9.01 -8.56 17.83
C CYS A 100 -9.97 -9.75 18.03
N TYR A 101 -10.19 -10.19 19.28
CA TYR A 101 -11.21 -11.20 19.62
C TYR A 101 -12.62 -10.71 19.28
N PHE A 102 -12.95 -9.45 19.64
CA PHE A 102 -14.24 -8.85 19.36
C PHE A 102 -14.42 -8.63 17.86
N ASN A 103 -13.39 -8.11 17.18
CA ASN A 103 -13.42 -7.91 15.73
C ASN A 103 -13.74 -9.22 14.99
N SER A 104 -13.09 -10.32 15.39
CA SER A 104 -13.31 -11.65 14.82
C SER A 104 -14.75 -12.14 15.03
N LEU A 105 -15.33 -11.95 16.22
CA LEU A 105 -16.72 -12.32 16.52
C LEU A 105 -17.74 -11.48 15.74
N VAL A 106 -17.56 -10.16 15.71
CA VAL A 106 -18.48 -9.26 14.99
C VAL A 106 -18.45 -9.50 13.50
N GLN A 107 -17.27 -9.73 12.91
CA GLN A 107 -17.14 -10.11 11.50
C GLN A 107 -17.84 -11.44 11.21
N THR A 108 -17.73 -12.41 12.13
CA THR A 108 -18.48 -13.67 12.03
C THR A 108 -19.98 -13.40 11.97
N TYR A 109 -20.51 -12.65 12.93
CA TYR A 109 -21.95 -12.41 13.03
C TYR A 109 -22.51 -11.53 11.92
N PHE A 110 -21.70 -10.61 11.39
CA PHE A 110 -22.05 -9.84 10.20
C PHE A 110 -22.16 -10.72 8.94
N ASN A 111 -21.48 -11.87 8.91
CA ASN A 111 -21.61 -12.85 7.82
C ASN A 111 -22.77 -13.84 8.02
N ILE A 112 -23.61 -13.66 9.04
CA ILE A 112 -24.82 -14.44 9.30
C ILE A 112 -26.05 -13.60 8.95
N PRO A 113 -26.70 -13.82 7.78
CA PRO A 113 -27.73 -12.90 7.28
C PRO A 113 -28.94 -12.73 8.19
N LYS A 114 -29.39 -13.81 8.84
CA LYS A 114 -30.52 -13.75 9.79
C LYS A 114 -30.21 -12.86 10.98
N PHE A 115 -28.98 -12.93 11.48
CA PHE A 115 -28.52 -12.10 12.59
C PHE A 115 -28.45 -10.63 12.17
N VAL A 116 -27.81 -10.33 11.03
CA VAL A 116 -27.73 -8.96 10.49
C VAL A 116 -29.11 -8.35 10.29
N LYS A 117 -30.04 -9.09 9.69
CA LYS A 117 -31.41 -8.61 9.45
C LYS A 117 -32.10 -8.20 10.75
N GLU A 118 -31.95 -8.99 11.82
CA GLU A 118 -32.56 -8.67 13.11
C GLU A 118 -32.02 -7.35 13.68
N ILE A 119 -30.69 -7.19 13.67
CA ILE A 119 -30.04 -5.98 14.16
C ILE A 119 -30.43 -4.74 13.32
N LEU A 120 -30.43 -4.85 11.98
CA LEU A 120 -30.80 -3.73 11.10
C LEU A 120 -32.29 -3.37 11.18
N SER A 121 -33.16 -4.33 11.47
CA SER A 121 -34.60 -4.11 11.62
C SER A 121 -34.99 -3.52 12.97
N PHE A 122 -34.06 -3.50 13.94
CA PHE A 122 -34.32 -2.99 15.29
C PHE A 122 -34.85 -1.56 15.31
N ARG A 123 -35.85 -1.30 16.15
CA ARG A 123 -36.43 0.03 16.42
C ARG A 123 -36.65 0.18 17.92
N ALA A 124 -36.07 1.21 18.52
CA ALA A 124 -36.32 1.55 19.92
C ALA A 124 -37.46 2.58 20.02
N ASP A 125 -38.39 2.39 20.96
CA ASP A 125 -39.42 3.39 21.29
C ASP A 125 -38.91 4.31 22.42
N PRO A 126 -38.60 5.59 22.15
CA PRO A 126 -38.04 6.50 23.15
C PRO A 126 -38.95 6.74 24.35
N LYS A 127 -40.27 6.56 24.20
CA LYS A 127 -41.26 6.87 25.25
C LYS A 127 -41.36 5.79 26.32
N LYS A 128 -40.79 4.61 26.08
CA LYS A 128 -40.90 3.43 26.95
C LYS A 128 -39.61 3.08 27.71
N ASN A 129 -38.55 3.88 27.53
CA ASN A 129 -37.24 3.69 28.17
C ASN A 129 -37.18 4.13 29.65
N THR A 130 -38.28 4.60 30.24
CA THR A 130 -38.31 5.20 31.59
C THR A 130 -38.36 4.20 32.75
N ILE A 131 -38.57 2.90 32.49
CA ILE A 131 -38.67 1.83 33.53
C ILE A 131 -37.66 0.70 33.24
N LEU A 132 -36.42 1.04 32.87
CA LEU A 132 -35.39 0.04 32.52
C LEU A 132 -34.20 0.11 33.48
N SER A 133 -33.62 -1.04 33.79
CA SER A 133 -32.39 -1.14 34.58
C SER A 133 -31.18 -0.56 33.81
N PRO A 134 -30.08 -0.19 34.49
CA PRO A 134 -28.87 0.26 33.82
C PRO A 134 -28.32 -0.74 32.78
N VAL A 135 -28.40 -2.04 33.09
CA VAL A 135 -27.99 -3.13 32.18
C VAL A 135 -28.85 -3.13 30.92
N GLN A 136 -30.18 -3.06 31.09
CA GLN A 136 -31.14 -3.04 29.98
C GLN A 136 -30.95 -1.83 29.07
N LEU A 137 -30.68 -0.65 29.63
CA LEU A 137 -30.38 0.56 28.87
C LEU A 137 -29.07 0.42 28.08
N ALA A 138 -28.04 -0.18 28.69
CA ALA A 138 -26.78 -0.47 28.00
C ALA A 138 -26.99 -1.48 26.86
N SER A 139 -27.79 -2.53 27.08
CA SER A 139 -28.14 -3.53 26.07
C SER A 139 -28.92 -2.93 24.88
N ILE A 140 -29.86 -2.02 25.10
CA ILE A 140 -30.53 -1.29 24.00
C ILE A 140 -29.53 -0.45 23.22
N ARG A 141 -28.65 0.29 23.92
CA ARG A 141 -27.64 1.13 23.29
C ARG A 141 -26.64 0.29 22.50
N LEU A 142 -26.27 -0.89 23.00
CA LEU A 142 -25.44 -1.86 22.30
C LEU A 142 -26.05 -2.24 20.95
N ILE A 143 -27.36 -2.53 20.90
CA ILE A 143 -28.04 -2.82 19.62
C ILE A 143 -28.04 -1.61 18.68
N GLN A 144 -28.25 -0.40 19.19
CA GLN A 144 -28.23 0.82 18.37
C GLN A 144 -26.84 1.09 17.77
N GLU A 145 -25.78 0.95 18.56
CA GLU A 145 -24.41 1.12 18.07
C GLU A 145 -24.01 -0.03 17.14
N LEU A 146 -24.45 -1.27 17.40
CA LEU A 146 -24.22 -2.40 16.50
C LEU A 146 -24.98 -2.23 15.16
N GLN A 147 -26.20 -1.71 15.20
CA GLN A 147 -26.98 -1.34 14.01
C GLN A 147 -26.27 -0.26 13.20
N PHE A 148 -25.72 0.77 13.86
CA PHE A 148 -24.93 1.80 13.19
C PHE A 148 -23.63 1.23 12.61
N LEU A 149 -22.94 0.34 13.34
CA LEU A 149 -21.73 -0.33 12.87
C LEU A 149 -22.02 -1.17 11.62
N PHE A 150 -23.06 -2.00 11.64
CA PHE A 150 -23.45 -2.83 10.49
C PHE A 150 -23.90 -1.96 9.31
N ALA A 151 -24.68 -0.91 9.54
CA ALA A 151 -25.05 0.03 8.49
C ALA A 151 -23.82 0.72 7.87
N SER A 152 -22.83 1.05 8.69
CA SER A 152 -21.55 1.61 8.23
C SER A 152 -20.74 0.57 7.44
N MET A 153 -20.73 -0.70 7.83
CA MET A 153 -20.08 -1.78 7.07
C MET A 153 -20.75 -2.00 5.69
N ILE A 154 -22.04 -1.71 5.58
CA ILE A 154 -22.80 -1.84 4.33
C ILE A 154 -22.61 -0.63 3.41
N LEU A 155 -22.86 0.57 3.93
CA LEU A 155 -22.93 1.82 3.15
C LEU A 155 -21.68 2.70 3.24
N GLY A 156 -20.75 2.37 4.13
CA GLY A 156 -19.58 3.20 4.42
C GLY A 156 -18.52 3.16 3.33
N ASN A 157 -17.88 4.31 3.12
CA ASN A 157 -16.81 4.52 2.13
C ASN A 157 -15.41 4.20 2.68
N LYS A 158 -15.26 3.82 3.95
CA LYS A 158 -13.96 3.52 4.58
C LYS A 158 -13.63 2.03 4.48
N LYS A 159 -12.35 1.69 4.25
CA LYS A 159 -11.83 0.31 4.20
C LYS A 159 -12.03 -0.44 5.52
N TYR A 160 -11.99 0.27 6.64
CA TYR A 160 -12.27 -0.28 7.96
C TYR A 160 -13.04 0.74 8.81
N ILE A 161 -13.76 0.25 9.81
CA ILE A 161 -14.55 1.07 10.73
C ILE A 161 -14.04 0.90 12.16
N ASP A 162 -14.17 1.95 12.95
CA ASP A 162 -13.84 1.94 14.38
C ASP A 162 -15.02 1.40 15.20
N PRO A 163 -14.90 0.22 15.85
CA PRO A 163 -15.98 -0.35 16.67
C PRO A 163 -16.11 0.23 18.09
N GLY A 164 -15.36 1.29 18.44
CA GLY A 164 -15.23 1.78 19.81
C GLY A 164 -16.55 2.06 20.51
N ASN A 165 -17.53 2.66 19.82
CA ASN A 165 -18.84 2.94 20.39
C ASN A 165 -19.61 1.67 20.81
N VAL A 166 -19.44 0.57 20.08
CA VAL A 166 -20.09 -0.72 20.41
C VAL A 166 -19.44 -1.29 21.66
N LEU A 167 -18.11 -1.30 21.71
CA LEU A 167 -17.35 -1.76 22.88
C LEU A 167 -17.67 -0.93 24.12
N ASP A 168 -17.89 0.38 23.97
CA ASP A 168 -18.25 1.29 25.05
C ASP A 168 -19.61 1.00 25.70
N CYS A 169 -20.48 0.24 25.02
CA CYS A 169 -21.79 -0.14 25.52
C CYS A 169 -21.80 -1.49 26.25
N LEU A 170 -20.70 -2.25 26.21
CA LEU A 170 -20.64 -3.58 26.81
C LEU A 170 -20.48 -3.51 28.33
N VAL A 171 -21.37 -4.23 29.02
CA VAL A 171 -21.41 -4.33 30.47
C VAL A 171 -21.48 -5.80 30.92
N ASP A 172 -20.93 -6.07 32.10
CA ASP A 172 -21.09 -7.35 32.78
C ASP A 172 -22.53 -7.53 33.33
N ASP A 173 -22.82 -8.70 33.92
CA ASP A 173 -24.15 -8.98 34.50
C ASP A 173 -24.49 -8.10 35.70
N SER A 174 -23.50 -7.40 36.28
CA SER A 174 -23.69 -6.42 37.35
C SER A 174 -23.86 -4.99 36.81
N GLY A 175 -23.77 -4.79 35.48
CA GLY A 175 -23.86 -3.48 34.83
C GLY A 175 -22.57 -2.67 34.85
N ASN A 176 -21.44 -3.25 35.25
CA ASN A 176 -20.14 -2.59 35.16
C ASN A 176 -19.61 -2.68 33.74
N LYS A 177 -18.95 -1.61 33.28
CA LYS A 177 -18.37 -1.56 31.94
C LYS A 177 -17.23 -2.58 31.81
N ILE A 178 -17.22 -3.34 30.72
CA ILE A 178 -16.14 -4.28 30.44
C ILE A 178 -14.88 -3.49 30.08
N VAL A 179 -13.77 -3.77 30.77
CA VAL A 179 -12.48 -3.10 30.54
C VAL A 179 -11.89 -3.57 29.20
N ILE A 180 -11.69 -2.61 28.29
CA ILE A 180 -11.06 -2.81 26.98
C ILE A 180 -9.55 -2.59 27.12
N GLY A 181 -8.73 -3.40 26.45
CA GLY A 181 -7.26 -3.31 26.48
C GLY A 181 -6.56 -4.56 27.00
N GLU A 182 -7.27 -5.38 27.80
CA GLU A 182 -6.78 -6.68 28.25
C GLU A 182 -7.22 -7.80 27.30
N GLN A 183 -6.39 -8.84 27.16
CA GLN A 183 -6.82 -10.07 26.50
C GLN A 183 -7.96 -10.71 27.32
N LYS A 184 -9.03 -11.13 26.64
CA LYS A 184 -10.18 -11.81 27.26
C LYS A 184 -10.31 -13.22 26.70
N ASP A 185 -10.88 -14.13 27.49
CA ASP A 185 -11.31 -15.42 26.95
C ASP A 185 -12.44 -15.18 25.96
N VAL A 186 -12.24 -15.59 24.71
CA VAL A 186 -13.17 -15.35 23.62
C VAL A 186 -14.52 -16.02 23.86
N GLY A 187 -14.54 -17.19 24.51
CA GLY A 187 -15.77 -17.91 24.82
C GLY A 187 -16.63 -17.17 25.83
N GLU A 188 -16.04 -16.81 26.97
CA GLU A 188 -16.74 -16.05 28.03
C GLU A 188 -17.24 -14.70 27.51
N PHE A 189 -16.36 -13.95 26.82
CA PHE A 189 -16.73 -12.67 26.22
C PHE A 189 -17.86 -12.84 25.21
N ASN A 190 -17.82 -13.88 24.38
CA ASN A 190 -18.86 -14.15 23.40
C ASN A 190 -20.23 -14.42 24.05
N MET A 191 -20.26 -15.23 25.11
CA MET A 191 -21.51 -15.52 25.82
C MET A 191 -22.11 -14.27 26.45
N ASN A 192 -21.27 -13.39 27.03
CA ASN A 192 -21.73 -12.10 27.55
C ASN A 192 -22.28 -11.22 26.41
N LEU A 193 -21.55 -11.09 25.30
CA LEU A 193 -21.97 -10.31 24.14
C LEU A 193 -23.32 -10.77 23.61
N VAL A 194 -23.50 -12.07 23.38
CA VAL A 194 -24.77 -12.63 22.89
C VAL A 194 -25.89 -12.43 23.90
N ALA A 195 -25.63 -12.57 25.21
CA ALA A 195 -26.62 -12.33 26.26
C ALA A 195 -27.10 -10.88 26.29
N ARG A 196 -26.20 -9.88 26.19
CA ARG A 196 -26.57 -8.46 26.11
C ARG A 196 -27.35 -8.14 24.83
N ILE A 197 -26.98 -8.75 23.71
CA ILE A 197 -27.70 -8.59 22.45
C ILE A 197 -29.11 -9.17 22.55
N GLU A 198 -29.24 -10.38 23.11
CA GLU A 198 -30.53 -11.03 23.32
C GLU A 198 -31.44 -10.21 24.23
N GLU A 199 -30.91 -9.67 25.34
CA GLU A 199 -31.61 -8.78 26.25
C GLU A 199 -32.11 -7.51 25.55
N GLY A 200 -31.24 -6.83 24.80
CA GLY A 200 -31.57 -5.61 24.07
C GLY A 200 -32.70 -5.82 23.05
N LEU A 201 -32.71 -6.97 22.37
CA LEU A 201 -33.76 -7.33 21.42
C LEU A 201 -35.07 -7.75 22.10
N LYS A 202 -35.01 -8.47 23.23
CA LYS A 202 -36.18 -8.94 23.99
C LYS A 202 -37.03 -7.79 24.52
N ILE A 203 -36.40 -6.70 25.01
CA ILE A 203 -37.11 -5.57 25.61
C ILE A 203 -38.13 -4.94 24.64
N VAL A 204 -37.85 -4.95 23.34
CA VAL A 204 -38.77 -4.41 22.32
C VAL A 204 -39.95 -5.34 22.07
N THR A 205 -39.77 -6.66 22.14
CA THR A 205 -40.84 -7.65 21.89
C THR A 205 -41.87 -7.76 23.02
N GLN A 206 -41.49 -7.51 24.28
CA GLN A 206 -42.40 -7.58 25.44
C GLN A 206 -43.39 -6.40 25.51
N ILE A 207 -43.15 -5.36 24.73
CA ILE A 207 -43.90 -4.11 24.77
C ILE A 207 -45.25 -4.17 24.01
N GLU A 208 -45.50 -5.22 23.22
CA GLU A 208 -46.80 -5.44 22.55
C GLU A 208 -47.85 -6.13 23.44
N ASN A 209 -47.46 -6.80 24.53
CA ASN A 209 -48.36 -7.43 25.49
C ASN A 209 -47.93 -7.10 26.93
N ILE A 210 -48.37 -5.94 27.42
CA ILE A 210 -48.15 -5.53 28.81
C ILE A 210 -49.26 -6.15 29.67
N ASP A 211 -49.03 -7.36 30.16
CA ASP A 211 -49.54 -7.84 31.44
C ASP A 211 -48.55 -8.93 31.91
N GLU A 212 -47.82 -8.62 32.98
CA GLU A 212 -46.80 -9.45 33.68
C GLU A 212 -45.38 -9.51 33.09
N ILE A 213 -44.44 -8.83 33.79
CA ILE A 213 -42.98 -9.01 33.65
C ILE A 213 -42.53 -9.95 34.80
N PRO A 214 -42.12 -11.21 34.54
CA PRO A 214 -41.56 -12.06 35.59
C PRO A 214 -40.05 -11.82 35.76
N GLU A 215 -39.62 -11.77 37.03
CA GLU A 215 -38.24 -11.57 37.51
C GLU A 215 -37.30 -12.77 37.27
N VAL A 216 -37.72 -13.75 36.48
CA VAL A 216 -36.98 -15.00 36.21
C VAL A 216 -37.12 -15.36 34.74
N LEU A 217 -36.02 -15.75 34.10
CA LEU A 217 -35.98 -16.31 32.74
C LEU A 217 -36.92 -17.53 32.65
N ASP A 218 -38.16 -17.28 32.23
CA ASP A 218 -39.19 -18.29 32.00
C ASP A 218 -38.79 -19.20 30.83
N GLU A 219 -38.67 -20.50 31.11
CA GLU A 219 -38.30 -21.59 30.19
C GLU A 219 -39.20 -21.68 28.95
N SER A 220 -40.40 -21.09 28.98
CA SER A 220 -41.36 -21.08 27.87
C SER A 220 -41.05 -20.06 26.75
N LYS A 221 -40.10 -19.13 26.96
CA LYS A 221 -39.80 -18.03 26.01
C LYS A 221 -38.64 -18.27 25.06
N LEU A 222 -37.94 -19.42 25.14
CA LEU A 222 -36.78 -19.73 24.28
C LEU A 222 -37.12 -19.76 22.78
N GLU A 223 -38.39 -19.98 22.42
CA GLU A 223 -38.85 -20.03 21.03
C GLU A 223 -39.15 -18.64 20.42
N SER A 224 -39.18 -17.58 21.23
CA SER A 224 -39.72 -16.27 20.81
C SER A 224 -38.76 -15.35 20.04
N ASN A 225 -37.45 -15.43 20.26
CA ASN A 225 -36.46 -14.54 19.62
C ASN A 225 -35.46 -15.33 18.75
N ILE A 226 -35.15 -14.80 17.57
CA ILE A 226 -34.19 -15.38 16.61
C ILE A 226 -32.81 -15.59 17.22
N VAL A 227 -32.34 -14.70 18.11
CA VAL A 227 -31.02 -14.89 18.76
C VAL A 227 -31.03 -16.14 19.63
N SER A 228 -32.11 -16.39 20.36
CA SER A 228 -32.26 -17.61 21.16
C SER A 228 -32.23 -18.86 20.29
N GLN A 229 -32.96 -18.84 19.16
CA GLN A 229 -32.98 -19.97 18.21
C GLN A 229 -31.63 -20.19 17.51
N LEU A 230 -30.85 -19.12 17.31
CA LEU A 230 -29.55 -19.19 16.65
C LEU A 230 -28.47 -19.70 17.61
N PHE A 231 -28.43 -19.22 18.85
CA PHE A 231 -27.28 -19.43 19.73
C PHE A 231 -27.53 -20.39 20.90
N TYR A 232 -28.78 -20.66 21.28
CA TYR A 232 -29.10 -21.44 22.46
C TYR A 232 -29.94 -22.66 22.15
N ALA A 233 -29.78 -23.70 22.97
CA ALA A 233 -30.58 -24.89 22.92
C ALA A 233 -30.83 -25.44 24.32
N LYS A 234 -32.00 -26.05 24.47
CA LYS A 234 -32.42 -26.74 25.69
C LYS A 234 -31.81 -28.14 25.74
N GLN A 235 -31.28 -28.53 26.89
CA GLN A 235 -30.67 -29.83 27.13
C GLN A 235 -31.14 -30.46 28.45
N HIS A 236 -31.11 -31.79 28.48
CA HIS A 236 -31.42 -32.60 29.65
C HIS A 236 -30.14 -33.17 30.24
N GLU A 237 -29.98 -33.02 31.54
CA GLU A 237 -28.87 -33.56 32.31
C GLU A 237 -29.37 -34.71 33.17
N PHE A 238 -28.92 -35.92 32.83
CA PHE A 238 -29.23 -37.13 33.58
C PHE A 238 -28.06 -37.46 34.51
N VAL A 239 -28.27 -37.32 35.82
CA VAL A 239 -27.27 -37.69 36.83
C VAL A 239 -27.66 -39.03 37.42
N THR A 240 -26.87 -40.08 37.15
CA THR A 240 -27.07 -41.41 37.70
C THR A 240 -26.07 -41.69 38.82
N ALA A 241 -26.57 -41.99 40.01
CA ALA A 241 -25.78 -42.29 41.21
C ALA A 241 -26.25 -43.60 41.86
N LYS A 242 -25.42 -44.20 42.72
CA LYS A 242 -25.77 -45.42 43.47
C LYS A 242 -25.95 -45.13 44.96
N GLU A 243 -27.09 -45.53 45.51
CA GLU A 243 -27.34 -45.53 46.96
C GLU A 243 -26.55 -46.66 47.67
N PRO A 244 -26.38 -46.60 49.01
CA PRO A 244 -25.68 -47.62 49.79
C PRO A 244 -26.27 -49.04 49.68
N ASP A 245 -27.55 -49.15 49.36
CA ASP A 245 -28.25 -50.42 49.13
C ASP A 245 -28.04 -50.98 47.71
N GLY A 246 -27.35 -50.23 46.84
CA GLY A 246 -27.07 -50.59 45.45
C GLY A 246 -28.13 -50.14 44.46
N GLU A 247 -29.18 -49.44 44.88
CA GLU A 247 -30.20 -48.89 43.98
C GLU A 247 -29.62 -47.74 43.13
N ASN A 248 -29.93 -47.74 41.83
CA ASN A 248 -29.53 -46.64 40.93
C ASN A 248 -30.57 -45.53 41.00
N LEU A 249 -30.17 -44.35 41.47
CA LEU A 249 -30.97 -43.14 41.37
C LEU A 249 -30.61 -42.38 40.10
N THR A 250 -31.62 -41.88 39.39
CA THR A 250 -31.41 -40.98 38.25
C THR A 250 -32.17 -39.69 38.45
N PHE A 251 -31.45 -38.58 38.46
CA PHE A 251 -32.00 -37.23 38.52
C PHE A 251 -32.00 -36.65 37.10
N ASN A 252 -33.05 -35.93 36.75
CA ASN A 252 -33.11 -35.18 35.50
C ASN A 252 -33.21 -33.70 35.82
N ASN A 253 -32.34 -32.90 35.23
CA ASN A 253 -32.44 -31.44 35.25
C ASN A 253 -32.46 -30.90 33.82
N THR A 254 -33.14 -29.78 33.63
CA THR A 254 -33.15 -29.08 32.34
C THR A 254 -32.25 -27.85 32.44
N THR A 255 -31.36 -27.69 31.47
CA THR A 255 -30.49 -26.52 31.35
C THR A 255 -30.46 -26.00 29.92
N ILE A 256 -29.85 -24.84 29.71
CA ILE A 256 -29.64 -24.24 28.39
C ILE A 256 -28.14 -24.24 28.12
N PHE A 257 -27.74 -24.62 26.91
CA PHE A 257 -26.37 -24.42 26.44
C PHE A 257 -26.36 -23.55 25.20
N GLY A 258 -25.28 -22.77 25.04
CA GLY A 258 -25.00 -22.06 23.79
C GLY A 258 -23.63 -22.35 23.19
N GLN A 259 -22.67 -22.73 24.03
CA GLN A 259 -21.31 -23.02 23.62
C GLN A 259 -20.83 -24.33 24.24
N LEU A 260 -20.08 -25.11 23.45
CA LEU A 260 -19.52 -26.39 23.86
C LEU A 260 -18.00 -26.29 23.98
N SER A 261 -17.49 -26.53 25.20
CA SER A 261 -16.06 -26.61 25.47
C SER A 261 -15.53 -28.01 25.13
N LEU A 262 -14.57 -28.06 24.22
CA LEU A 262 -13.94 -29.28 23.72
C LEU A 262 -12.52 -29.41 24.25
N ASP A 263 -12.22 -30.57 24.81
CA ASP A 263 -10.86 -30.90 25.23
C ASP A 263 -9.99 -31.24 24.01
N VAL A 264 -8.90 -30.47 23.83
CA VAL A 264 -7.97 -30.63 22.71
C VAL A 264 -7.26 -31.99 22.71
N ASP A 265 -7.09 -32.63 23.86
CA ASP A 265 -6.41 -33.93 23.96
C ASP A 265 -7.19 -35.07 23.30
N GLN A 266 -8.48 -34.86 23.02
CA GLN A 266 -9.30 -35.82 22.27
C GLN A 266 -8.95 -35.85 20.77
N LYS A 267 -8.12 -34.92 20.27
CA LYS A 267 -7.58 -34.83 18.89
C LYS A 267 -8.59 -34.63 17.76
N GLU A 268 -9.86 -34.97 17.95
CA GLU A 268 -10.90 -34.89 16.94
C GLU A 268 -12.21 -34.38 17.52
N LEU A 269 -12.93 -33.53 16.77
CA LEU A 269 -14.18 -32.90 17.20
C LEU A 269 -15.25 -33.89 17.68
N TYR A 270 -15.55 -34.96 16.93
CA TYR A 270 -16.61 -35.89 17.33
C TYR A 270 -16.30 -36.62 18.65
N ARG A 271 -15.02 -36.98 18.85
CA ARG A 271 -14.55 -37.61 20.08
C ARG A 271 -14.57 -36.62 21.25
N ALA A 272 -14.14 -35.39 21.01
CA ALA A 272 -14.19 -34.33 22.00
C ALA A 272 -15.63 -34.01 22.43
N TRP A 273 -16.56 -33.99 21.48
CA TRP A 273 -17.98 -33.74 21.74
C TRP A 273 -18.61 -34.88 22.55
N ASP A 274 -18.35 -36.15 22.20
CA ASP A 274 -18.81 -37.30 23.01
C ASP A 274 -18.27 -37.25 24.45
N ASN A 275 -17.01 -36.85 24.62
CA ASN A 275 -16.40 -36.69 25.95
C ASN A 275 -17.05 -35.55 26.74
N ALA A 276 -17.34 -34.42 26.10
CA ALA A 276 -17.97 -33.25 26.76
C ALA A 276 -19.39 -33.54 27.28
N TYR A 277 -20.05 -34.58 26.78
CA TYR A 277 -21.41 -34.95 27.17
C TYR A 277 -21.46 -35.87 28.39
N ARG A 278 -20.30 -36.32 28.89
CA ARG A 278 -20.19 -37.26 30.00
C ARG A 278 -19.22 -36.74 31.04
N ASN A 279 -19.74 -36.42 32.21
CA ASN A 279 -18.94 -35.98 33.35
C ASN A 279 -19.10 -36.96 34.52
N TYR A 280 -18.01 -37.21 35.24
CA TYR A 280 -18.03 -37.97 36.48
C TYR A 280 -17.97 -37.01 37.67
N ILE A 281 -18.91 -37.15 38.61
CA ILE A 281 -18.99 -36.37 39.84
C ILE A 281 -18.52 -37.26 40.97
N GLU A 282 -17.33 -36.99 41.51
CA GLU A 282 -16.69 -37.88 42.52
C GLU A 282 -17.35 -37.80 43.91
N GLU A 283 -17.87 -36.63 44.29
CA GLU A 283 -18.48 -36.39 45.62
C GLU A 283 -19.98 -36.04 45.53
N PHE A 284 -20.75 -36.78 44.71
CA PHE A 284 -22.19 -36.54 44.61
C PHE A 284 -22.89 -36.97 45.91
N THR A 285 -23.63 -36.05 46.53
CA THR A 285 -24.40 -36.34 47.75
C THR A 285 -25.80 -36.80 47.38
N THR A 286 -26.09 -38.07 47.66
CA THR A 286 -27.40 -38.69 47.48
C THR A 286 -28.44 -38.12 48.46
N PRO A 287 -29.75 -38.31 48.22
CA PRO A 287 -30.82 -37.88 49.13
C PRO A 287 -30.67 -38.44 50.56
N SER A 288 -30.02 -39.59 50.73
CA SER A 288 -29.69 -40.19 52.03
C SER A 288 -28.51 -39.51 52.75
N GLY A 289 -27.84 -38.54 52.11
CA GLY A 289 -26.66 -37.86 52.62
C GLY A 289 -25.34 -38.60 52.36
N HIS A 290 -25.36 -39.72 51.64
CA HIS A 290 -24.16 -40.50 51.28
C HIS A 290 -23.45 -39.89 50.06
N LYS A 291 -22.12 -39.77 50.13
CA LYS A 291 -21.26 -39.34 49.02
C LYS A 291 -20.85 -40.53 48.16
N THR A 292 -21.14 -40.47 46.87
CA THR A 292 -20.86 -41.53 45.89
C THR A 292 -20.41 -40.94 44.55
N PHE A 293 -19.89 -41.79 43.66
CA PHE A 293 -19.63 -41.40 42.27
C PHE A 293 -20.96 -41.33 41.50
N ALA A 294 -21.18 -40.23 40.79
CA ALA A 294 -22.30 -40.09 39.86
C ALA A 294 -21.81 -39.86 38.43
N LEU A 295 -22.54 -40.40 37.46
CA LEU A 295 -22.34 -40.14 36.03
C LEU A 295 -23.39 -39.13 35.59
N GLN A 296 -22.95 -37.98 35.08
CA GLN A 296 -23.79 -37.00 34.42
C GLN A 296 -23.71 -37.22 32.90
N GLU A 297 -24.85 -37.44 32.26
CA GLU A 297 -24.99 -37.45 30.80
C GLU A 297 -25.85 -36.27 30.34
N ILE A 298 -25.35 -35.52 29.37
CA ILE A 298 -26.03 -34.34 28.83
C ILE A 298 -26.60 -34.68 27.45
N TRP A 299 -27.86 -34.31 27.19
CA TRP A 299 -28.54 -34.58 25.91
C TRP A 299 -29.46 -33.42 25.51
N PRO A 300 -29.11 -32.64 24.47
CA PRO A 300 -30.00 -31.65 23.88
C PRO A 300 -31.30 -32.23 23.34
N GLU A 301 -32.41 -31.53 23.54
CA GLU A 301 -33.68 -31.85 22.85
C GLU A 301 -33.57 -31.57 21.35
N LYS A 302 -32.92 -30.45 21.02
CA LYS A 302 -32.66 -29.95 19.67
C LYS A 302 -31.37 -29.13 19.69
N LEU A 303 -30.69 -29.03 18.56
CA LEU A 303 -29.48 -28.22 18.43
C LEU A 303 -29.80 -26.78 17.95
N PRO A 304 -28.99 -25.79 18.37
CA PRO A 304 -29.17 -24.39 17.98
C PRO A 304 -28.78 -24.17 16.52
N GLY A 305 -29.24 -23.08 15.90
CA GLY A 305 -28.91 -22.78 14.51
C GLY A 305 -27.43 -22.56 14.21
N ILE A 306 -26.68 -22.17 15.23
CA ILE A 306 -25.25 -21.96 15.23
C ILE A 306 -24.67 -22.82 16.35
N LEU A 307 -23.81 -23.77 15.98
CA LEU A 307 -23.03 -24.54 16.95
C LEU A 307 -21.67 -23.89 17.15
N LEU A 308 -21.39 -23.50 18.39
CA LEU A 308 -20.15 -22.89 18.83
C LEU A 308 -19.33 -23.91 19.62
N PHE A 309 -18.17 -24.30 19.09
CA PHE A 309 -17.22 -25.17 19.78
C PHE A 309 -15.97 -24.38 20.17
N GLN A 310 -15.68 -24.27 21.47
CA GLN A 310 -14.41 -23.72 21.96
C GLN A 310 -13.44 -24.85 22.26
N ILE A 311 -12.28 -24.81 21.63
CA ILE A 311 -11.21 -25.78 21.85
C ILE A 311 -10.36 -25.27 23.01
N GLN A 312 -10.35 -26.03 24.11
CA GLN A 312 -9.61 -25.69 25.32
C GLN A 312 -8.11 -25.91 25.11
N ARG A 313 -7.43 -24.89 24.59
CA ARG A 313 -5.99 -24.93 24.34
C ARG A 313 -5.15 -24.35 25.47
N VAL A 314 -5.73 -23.64 26.43
CA VAL A 314 -4.97 -23.04 27.53
C VAL A 314 -5.17 -23.87 28.79
N ARG A 315 -4.07 -24.26 29.44
CA ARG A 315 -4.08 -24.93 30.75
C ARG A 315 -3.06 -24.28 31.67
N TYR A 316 -3.37 -24.24 32.95
CA TYR A 316 -2.41 -23.83 33.96
C TYR A 316 -1.39 -24.95 34.18
N ASP A 317 -0.11 -24.64 34.05
CA ASP A 317 0.98 -25.54 34.42
C ASP A 317 1.39 -25.26 35.88
N PRO A 318 1.11 -26.16 36.84
CA PRO A 318 1.47 -25.96 38.24
C PRO A 318 2.98 -25.87 38.48
N LYS A 319 3.79 -26.48 37.61
CA LYS A 319 5.25 -26.46 37.73
C LYS A 319 5.82 -25.13 37.28
N ALA A 320 5.36 -24.64 36.14
CA ALA A 320 5.79 -23.35 35.59
C ALA A 320 5.07 -22.15 36.23
N LYS A 321 3.98 -22.39 36.98
CA LYS A 321 3.10 -21.37 37.60
C LYS A 321 2.57 -20.33 36.60
N GLN A 322 2.35 -20.76 35.37
CA GLN A 322 1.86 -19.92 34.28
C GLN A 322 0.89 -20.70 33.40
N SER A 323 0.06 -19.97 32.66
CA SER A 323 -0.80 -20.57 31.64
C SER A 323 0.02 -20.95 30.41
N VAL A 324 -0.17 -22.18 29.91
CA VAL A 324 0.52 -22.71 28.74
C VAL A 324 -0.51 -23.04 27.67
N LYS A 325 -0.20 -22.66 26.42
CA LYS A 325 -1.00 -22.99 25.24
C LYS A 325 -0.57 -24.34 24.67
N ILE A 326 -1.54 -25.21 24.45
CA ILE A 326 -1.41 -26.54 23.85
C ILE A 326 -1.69 -26.39 22.35
N ASN A 327 -0.63 -26.50 21.55
CA ASN A 327 -0.72 -26.45 20.09
C ASN A 327 -0.72 -27.86 19.45
N SER A 328 -1.33 -28.86 20.11
CA SER A 328 -1.49 -30.18 19.49
C SER A 328 -2.47 -30.11 18.29
N PRO A 329 -2.27 -30.95 17.26
CA PRO A 329 -3.22 -31.08 16.16
C PRO A 329 -4.61 -31.47 16.65
N PHE A 330 -5.63 -30.75 16.17
CA PHE A 330 -7.04 -31.03 16.44
C PHE A 330 -7.83 -31.01 15.12
N VAL A 331 -8.36 -32.16 14.74
CA VAL A 331 -9.05 -32.37 13.46
C VAL A 331 -10.56 -32.10 13.62
N PHE A 332 -11.11 -31.35 12.67
CA PHE A 332 -12.53 -31.03 12.62
C PHE A 332 -13.01 -31.04 11.16
N PRO A 333 -14.24 -31.52 10.89
CA PRO A 333 -14.73 -31.67 9.52
C PRO A 333 -15.35 -30.37 8.99
N LEU A 334 -15.34 -30.15 7.68
CA LEU A 334 -16.06 -29.01 7.08
C LEU A 334 -17.59 -29.16 7.17
N GLN A 335 -18.05 -30.40 7.33
CA GLN A 335 -19.46 -30.76 7.45
C GLN A 335 -19.65 -31.65 8.66
N LEU A 336 -20.67 -31.31 9.45
CA LEU A 336 -20.95 -31.95 10.73
C LEU A 336 -22.41 -32.38 10.78
N TYR A 337 -22.66 -33.60 11.22
CA TYR A 337 -23.99 -34.07 11.59
C TYR A 337 -24.11 -34.16 13.11
N GLY A 338 -25.01 -33.35 13.68
CA GLY A 338 -25.21 -33.25 15.13
C GLY A 338 -26.19 -34.29 15.69
N ASP A 339 -26.90 -35.03 14.82
CA ASP A 339 -27.97 -35.97 15.16
C ASP A 339 -27.57 -37.00 16.23
N ARG A 340 -26.30 -37.39 16.26
CA ARG A 340 -25.73 -38.39 17.18
C ARG A 340 -25.88 -38.00 18.64
N PHE A 341 -25.94 -36.70 18.92
CA PHE A 341 -25.91 -36.13 20.26
C PHE A 341 -27.28 -35.64 20.73
N ILE A 342 -28.34 -35.80 19.93
CA ILE A 342 -29.69 -35.36 20.30
C ILE A 342 -30.40 -36.45 21.11
N LEU A 343 -31.17 -36.04 22.13
CA LEU A 343 -31.91 -36.93 23.03
C LEU A 343 -32.78 -37.95 22.28
N LYS A 344 -33.47 -37.52 21.20
CA LYS A 344 -34.27 -38.39 20.32
C LYS A 344 -33.49 -39.62 19.83
N ASN A 345 -32.21 -39.44 19.54
CA ASN A 345 -31.33 -40.45 18.96
C ASN A 345 -30.42 -41.13 19.99
N LYS A 346 -30.52 -40.80 21.28
CA LYS A 346 -29.71 -41.36 22.39
C LYS A 346 -29.61 -42.89 22.30
N HIS A 347 -30.75 -43.58 22.15
CA HIS A 347 -30.82 -45.03 22.08
C HIS A 347 -30.12 -45.64 20.85
N ILE A 348 -30.14 -44.94 19.71
CA ILE A 348 -29.45 -45.36 18.47
C ILE A 348 -27.95 -45.19 18.66
N TYR A 349 -27.54 -44.03 19.17
CA TYR A 349 -26.15 -43.70 19.40
C TYR A 349 -25.48 -44.62 20.42
N LEU A 350 -26.13 -44.93 21.54
CA LEU A 350 -25.59 -45.85 22.54
C LEU A 350 -25.33 -47.25 21.95
N LYS A 351 -26.26 -47.79 21.14
CA LYS A 351 -26.06 -49.07 20.44
C LYS A 351 -24.89 -49.03 19.46
N ILE A 352 -24.71 -47.89 18.78
CA ILE A 352 -23.57 -47.68 17.88
C ILE A 352 -22.27 -47.63 18.67
N LYS A 353 -22.26 -46.93 19.82
CA LYS A 353 -21.09 -46.81 20.69
C LYS A 353 -20.65 -48.17 21.24
N ASP A 354 -21.59 -49.01 21.66
CA ASP A 354 -21.31 -50.38 22.12
C ASP A 354 -20.69 -51.23 21.00
N LYS A 355 -21.25 -51.14 19.79
CA LYS A 355 -20.67 -51.81 18.61
C LYS A 355 -19.28 -51.30 18.27
N LEU A 356 -19.09 -49.98 18.31
CA LEU A 356 -17.81 -49.32 18.02
C LEU A 356 -16.73 -49.79 19.00
N PHE A 357 -17.06 -49.88 20.29
CA PHE A 357 -16.15 -50.42 21.30
C PHE A 357 -15.81 -51.90 21.02
N GLY A 358 -16.82 -52.72 20.71
CA GLY A 358 -16.62 -54.13 20.36
C GLY A 358 -15.71 -54.33 19.15
N ILE A 359 -15.97 -53.59 18.06
CA ILE A 359 -15.18 -53.65 16.82
C ILE A 359 -13.75 -53.19 17.06
N LYS A 360 -13.53 -52.07 17.75
CA LYS A 360 -12.18 -51.59 18.07
C LYS A 360 -11.39 -52.59 18.90
N SER A 361 -12.02 -53.20 19.91
CA SER A 361 -11.38 -54.25 20.72
C SER A 361 -11.01 -55.48 19.89
N GLU A 362 -11.80 -55.82 18.87
CA GLU A 362 -11.49 -56.93 17.98
C GLU A 362 -10.36 -56.61 17.00
N ILE A 363 -10.33 -55.38 16.45
CA ILE A 363 -9.22 -54.89 15.63
C ILE A 363 -7.91 -54.94 16.44
N GLU A 364 -7.89 -54.42 17.67
CA GLU A 364 -6.69 -54.45 18.53
C GLU A 364 -6.16 -55.87 18.78
N LYS A 365 -7.05 -56.86 18.92
CA LYS A 365 -6.65 -58.28 19.05
C LYS A 365 -6.06 -58.80 17.74
N LEU A 366 -6.69 -58.53 16.60
CA LEU A 366 -6.24 -58.97 15.28
C LEU A 366 -4.89 -58.33 14.90
N GLU A 367 -4.71 -57.04 15.17
CA GLU A 367 -3.43 -56.33 14.99
C GLU A 367 -2.34 -56.93 15.87
N SER A 368 -2.66 -57.29 17.12
CA SER A 368 -1.72 -57.98 18.01
C SER A 368 -1.30 -59.35 17.47
N GLN A 369 -2.23 -60.11 16.90
CA GLN A 369 -1.94 -61.38 16.22
C GLN A 369 -1.09 -61.18 14.96
N LEU A 370 -1.41 -60.17 14.15
CA LEU A 370 -0.66 -59.84 12.94
C LEU A 370 0.78 -59.44 13.29
N LYS A 371 0.97 -58.61 14.33
CA LYS A 371 2.27 -58.20 14.84
C LYS A 371 3.10 -59.39 15.31
N ALA A 372 2.49 -60.42 15.90
CA ALA A 372 3.20 -61.64 16.31
C ALA A 372 3.72 -62.45 15.11
N ILE A 373 3.05 -62.37 13.95
CA ILE A 373 3.49 -62.99 12.69
C ILE A 373 4.57 -62.15 11.99
N GLU A 374 4.40 -60.82 11.97
CA GLU A 374 5.31 -59.90 11.25
C GLU A 374 6.58 -59.56 12.04
N ASN A 375 6.55 -59.69 13.36
CA ASN A 375 7.70 -59.46 14.23
C ASN A 375 7.85 -60.63 15.21
N TYR A 376 8.38 -61.75 14.71
CA TYR A 376 8.50 -62.96 15.50
C TYR A 376 9.49 -62.77 16.65
N GLN A 377 9.04 -62.98 17.89
CA GLN A 377 9.86 -62.84 19.11
C GLN A 377 10.62 -61.50 19.26
N GLY A 378 10.16 -60.43 18.62
CA GLY A 378 10.85 -59.13 18.68
C GLY A 378 12.09 -59.03 17.79
N SER A 379 12.29 -59.98 16.87
CA SER A 379 13.43 -60.01 15.94
C SER A 379 13.37 -58.93 14.86
N GLY A 380 12.21 -58.33 14.62
CA GLY A 380 11.95 -57.45 13.48
C GLY A 380 11.78 -58.20 12.14
N ILE A 381 11.75 -59.53 12.17
CA ILE A 381 11.63 -60.40 10.99
C ILE A 381 10.32 -61.18 11.08
N SER A 382 9.61 -61.31 9.95
CA SER A 382 8.36 -62.07 9.91
C SER A 382 8.63 -63.58 9.91
N ILE A 383 7.67 -64.37 10.43
CA ILE A 383 7.77 -65.84 10.38
C ILE A 383 7.89 -66.33 8.93
N ILE A 384 7.24 -65.64 8.00
CA ILE A 384 7.29 -65.96 6.57
C ILE A 384 8.72 -65.80 6.04
N ASP A 385 9.37 -64.68 6.35
CA ASP A 385 10.76 -64.42 5.91
C ASP A 385 11.76 -65.38 6.55
N ILE A 386 11.52 -65.81 7.80
CA ILE A 386 12.32 -66.84 8.47
C ILE A 386 12.20 -68.16 7.71
N LEU A 387 10.98 -68.57 7.34
CA LEU A 387 10.75 -69.80 6.58
C LEU A 387 11.35 -69.71 5.17
N ASP A 388 11.20 -68.58 4.49
CA ASP A 388 11.80 -68.33 3.17
C ASP A 388 13.33 -68.35 3.23
N SER A 389 13.93 -67.72 4.23
CA SER A 389 15.38 -67.72 4.44
C SER A 389 15.90 -69.11 4.80
N THR A 390 15.13 -69.87 5.58
CA THR A 390 15.48 -71.26 5.94
C THR A 390 15.42 -72.15 4.71
N ASN A 391 14.37 -72.07 3.88
CA ASN A 391 14.30 -72.81 2.62
C ASN A 391 15.43 -72.42 1.66
N ALA A 392 15.73 -71.13 1.51
CA ALA A 392 16.84 -70.67 0.66
C ALA A 392 18.22 -71.13 1.16
N PHE A 393 18.42 -71.26 2.48
CA PHE A 393 19.63 -71.86 3.05
C PHE A 393 19.74 -73.35 2.69
N MET A 394 18.62 -74.06 2.70
CA MET A 394 18.56 -75.50 2.45
C MET A 394 18.76 -75.85 0.97
N ASP A 395 18.28 -74.98 0.07
CA ASP A 395 18.44 -75.13 -1.38
C ASP A 395 19.87 -74.80 -1.85
N ASN A 396 20.61 -73.96 -1.12
CA ASN A 396 22.00 -73.62 -1.43
C ASN A 396 22.97 -74.72 -0.96
N GLN A 397 23.11 -75.78 -1.76
CA GLN A 397 24.10 -76.85 -1.55
C GLN A 397 25.58 -76.37 -1.58
N GLU A 398 25.87 -75.14 -2.03
CA GLU A 398 27.23 -74.59 -2.17
C GLU A 398 27.89 -74.15 -0.84
N TYR A 399 27.16 -74.04 0.27
CA TYR A 399 27.77 -73.73 1.58
C TYR A 399 28.64 -74.86 2.14
N SER A 400 28.52 -76.08 1.59
CA SER A 400 29.44 -77.18 1.89
C SER A 400 30.88 -76.91 1.45
N ILE A 401 31.12 -75.92 0.56
CA ILE A 401 32.44 -75.63 -0.01
C ILE A 401 33.12 -74.41 0.65
N ILE A 402 32.37 -73.48 1.26
CA ILE A 402 32.96 -72.23 1.77
C ILE A 402 33.41 -72.35 3.24
N ALA A 403 32.81 -73.25 4.04
CA ALA A 403 33.20 -73.46 5.45
C ALA A 403 34.49 -74.29 5.63
N SER A 404 35.17 -74.71 4.56
CA SER A 404 36.43 -75.44 4.66
C SER A 404 37.66 -74.55 4.87
N ASN A 405 37.50 -73.22 4.82
CA ASN A 405 38.57 -72.27 5.09
C ASN A 405 38.16 -71.39 6.28
N GLU A 406 38.81 -71.62 7.43
CA GLU A 406 38.76 -70.86 8.70
C GLU A 406 37.84 -71.43 9.82
N GLU A 407 38.40 -72.41 10.54
CA GLU A 407 38.34 -72.70 11.99
C GLU A 407 36.99 -72.77 12.75
N SER A 408 35.83 -72.78 12.10
CA SER A 408 34.57 -73.12 12.79
C SER A 408 33.99 -74.45 12.28
N GLN A 409 34.25 -75.49 13.06
CA GLN A 409 33.80 -76.87 12.87
C GLN A 409 32.28 -76.98 13.08
N PHE A 410 31.48 -76.55 12.10
CA PHE A 410 30.06 -76.91 12.01
C PHE A 410 29.92 -78.09 11.02
N ASP A 411 29.90 -79.31 11.55
CA ASP A 411 29.49 -80.50 10.81
C ASP A 411 28.00 -80.37 10.46
N LEU A 412 27.68 -79.83 9.28
CA LEU A 412 26.34 -79.94 8.72
C LEU A 412 26.04 -81.45 8.49
N PRO A 413 24.91 -81.99 8.97
CA PRO A 413 24.58 -83.39 8.80
C PRO A 413 24.58 -83.76 7.30
N LYS A 414 25.25 -84.85 6.93
CA LYS A 414 25.06 -85.50 5.61
C LYS A 414 23.66 -86.11 5.55
N SER A 415 22.65 -85.26 5.44
CA SER A 415 21.28 -85.67 5.17
C SER A 415 21.19 -86.12 3.70
N THR A 416 20.58 -87.27 3.46
CA THR A 416 20.25 -87.76 2.11
C THR A 416 19.32 -86.77 1.42
N ASP A 417 19.44 -86.55 0.10
CA ASP A 417 18.59 -85.64 -0.68
C ASP A 417 17.08 -85.80 -0.38
N SER A 418 16.62 -87.01 -0.03
CA SER A 418 15.23 -87.28 0.35
C SER A 418 14.77 -86.66 1.68
N GLN A 419 15.65 -86.50 2.66
CA GLN A 419 15.32 -85.89 3.96
C GLN A 419 15.21 -84.38 3.87
N TRP A 420 16.11 -83.75 3.10
CA TRP A 420 16.06 -82.32 2.80
C TRP A 420 14.82 -81.95 1.99
N LEU A 421 14.48 -82.74 0.97
CA LEU A 421 13.25 -82.54 0.19
C LEU A 421 12.01 -82.60 1.08
N ALA A 422 11.92 -83.61 1.96
CA ALA A 422 10.80 -83.74 2.89
C ALA A 422 10.72 -82.56 3.89
N THR A 423 11.85 -82.01 4.33
CA THR A 423 11.87 -80.84 5.23
C THR A 423 11.46 -79.57 4.51
N SER A 424 11.94 -79.35 3.28
CA SER A 424 11.55 -78.20 2.45
C SER A 424 10.04 -78.21 2.16
N GLU A 425 9.46 -79.37 1.81
CA GLU A 425 8.01 -79.52 1.64
C GLU A 425 7.22 -79.17 2.91
N ILE A 426 7.72 -79.55 4.09
CA ILE A 426 7.09 -79.20 5.37
C ILE A 426 7.18 -77.69 5.63
N LEU A 427 8.32 -77.07 5.37
CA LEU A 427 8.53 -75.63 5.58
C LEU A 427 7.65 -74.81 4.63
N ASP A 428 7.56 -75.19 3.35
CA ASP A 428 6.65 -74.54 2.40
C ASP A 428 5.17 -74.75 2.77
N TYR A 429 4.79 -75.94 3.28
CA TYR A 429 3.45 -76.16 3.80
C TYR A 429 3.11 -75.20 4.95
N TYR A 430 3.98 -75.08 5.96
CA TYR A 430 3.74 -74.17 7.08
C TYR A 430 3.78 -72.70 6.66
N LYS A 431 4.65 -72.33 5.72
CA LYS A 431 4.68 -71.00 5.13
C LYS A 431 3.36 -70.66 4.44
N ASP A 432 2.80 -71.58 3.66
CA ASP A 432 1.50 -71.39 3.02
C ASP A 432 0.36 -71.29 4.04
N VAL A 433 0.40 -72.08 5.11
CA VAL A 433 -0.57 -72.00 6.22
C VAL A 433 -0.50 -70.63 6.89
N ILE A 434 0.70 -70.15 7.22
CA ILE A 434 0.90 -68.84 7.89
C ILE A 434 0.56 -67.69 6.95
N LYS A 435 0.91 -67.77 5.66
CA LYS A 435 0.49 -66.77 4.64
C LYS A 435 -1.04 -66.69 4.55
N LYS A 436 -1.73 -67.84 4.51
CA LYS A 436 -3.20 -67.87 4.53
C LYS A 436 -3.76 -67.24 5.79
N GLN A 437 -3.21 -67.55 6.97
CA GLN A 437 -3.65 -66.97 8.24
C GLN A 437 -3.43 -65.45 8.28
N ARG A 438 -2.25 -64.96 7.87
CA ARG A 438 -1.95 -63.52 7.77
C ARG A 438 -2.96 -62.80 6.88
N ASN A 439 -3.21 -63.33 5.68
CA ASN A 439 -4.14 -62.73 4.73
C ASN A 439 -5.59 -62.75 5.26
N GLN A 440 -5.99 -63.81 5.98
CA GLN A 440 -7.30 -63.86 6.64
C GLN A 440 -7.44 -62.77 7.72
N ILE A 441 -6.44 -62.60 8.57
CA ILE A 441 -6.42 -61.55 9.60
C ILE A 441 -6.49 -60.16 8.96
N MET A 442 -5.66 -59.90 7.94
CA MET A 442 -5.70 -58.62 7.22
C MET A 442 -7.06 -58.34 6.60
N ASN A 443 -7.67 -59.33 5.94
CA ASN A 443 -9.01 -59.17 5.36
C ASN A 443 -10.08 -58.92 6.43
N GLN A 444 -9.99 -59.55 7.61
CA GLN A 444 -10.90 -59.29 8.72
C GLN A 444 -10.75 -57.88 9.28
N ILE A 445 -9.51 -57.40 9.43
CA ILE A 445 -9.23 -56.01 9.85
C ILE A 445 -9.88 -55.04 8.85
N ILE A 446 -9.63 -55.22 7.54
CA ILE A 446 -10.21 -54.37 6.49
C ILE A 446 -11.75 -54.39 6.54
N GLN A 447 -12.37 -55.55 6.74
CA GLN A 447 -13.84 -55.67 6.85
C GLN A 447 -14.38 -54.93 8.08
N LEU A 448 -13.72 -55.06 9.23
CA LEU A 448 -14.11 -54.38 10.48
C LEU A 448 -13.91 -52.86 10.38
N GLU A 449 -12.84 -52.40 9.73
CA GLU A 449 -12.61 -50.98 9.43
C GLU A 449 -13.71 -50.41 8.51
N GLN A 450 -14.09 -51.15 7.46
CA GLN A 450 -15.22 -50.77 6.60
C GLN A 450 -16.55 -50.73 7.35
N GLU A 451 -16.80 -51.69 8.25
CA GLU A 451 -18.00 -51.67 9.11
C GLU A 451 -17.98 -50.43 10.01
N LEU A 452 -16.82 -50.08 10.58
CA LEU A 452 -16.64 -48.92 11.45
C LEU A 452 -16.99 -47.61 10.74
N GLU A 453 -16.59 -47.45 9.47
CA GLU A 453 -16.95 -46.29 8.64
C GLU A 453 -18.47 -46.19 8.40
N GLN A 454 -19.15 -47.33 8.25
CA GLN A 454 -20.58 -47.39 7.95
C GLN A 454 -21.48 -47.27 9.19
N LEU A 455 -20.97 -47.51 10.40
CA LEU A 455 -21.78 -47.51 11.64
C LEU A 455 -22.59 -46.23 11.84
N HIS A 456 -22.02 -45.09 11.45
CA HIS A 456 -22.63 -43.78 11.59
C HIS A 456 -23.37 -43.32 10.33
N ASP A 457 -23.31 -44.07 9.25
CA ASP A 457 -24.03 -43.80 8.00
C ASP A 457 -25.46 -44.35 8.09
N LYS A 458 -26.26 -43.72 8.96
CA LYS A 458 -27.69 -44.01 9.10
C LYS A 458 -28.50 -42.80 8.70
N PRO A 459 -29.62 -42.96 7.97
CA PRO A 459 -30.50 -41.85 7.59
C PRO A 459 -30.98 -41.03 8.79
N GLU A 460 -31.24 -41.69 9.93
CA GLU A 460 -31.68 -41.05 11.18
C GLU A 460 -30.59 -40.18 11.83
N LEU A 461 -29.33 -40.37 11.43
CA LEU A 461 -28.17 -39.62 11.92
C LEU A 461 -27.65 -38.59 10.91
N LYS A 462 -28.46 -38.27 9.89
CA LYS A 462 -28.11 -37.33 8.82
C LYS A 462 -29.17 -36.22 8.62
N MET A 463 -30.01 -35.94 9.62
CA MET A 463 -31.06 -34.92 9.50
C MET A 463 -30.56 -33.51 9.86
N TYR A 464 -29.67 -33.41 10.85
CA TYR A 464 -29.12 -32.15 11.34
C TYR A 464 -27.73 -31.87 10.75
N GLU A 465 -27.71 -31.53 9.46
CA GLU A 465 -26.48 -31.15 8.74
C GLU A 465 -26.06 -29.71 9.05
N TYR A 466 -24.82 -29.52 9.47
CA TYR A 466 -24.17 -28.23 9.69
C TYR A 466 -22.96 -28.08 8.78
N LYS A 467 -22.71 -26.84 8.33
CA LYS A 467 -21.51 -26.46 7.59
C LYS A 467 -20.61 -25.59 8.44
N LEU A 468 -19.30 -25.86 8.40
CA LEU A 468 -18.31 -24.99 9.02
C LEU A 468 -18.35 -23.63 8.31
N HIS A 469 -18.72 -22.59 9.06
CA HIS A 469 -18.82 -21.23 8.53
C HIS A 469 -17.61 -20.41 8.92
N THR A 470 -17.20 -20.50 10.19
CA THR A 470 -16.09 -19.70 10.70
C THR A 470 -15.14 -20.51 11.57
N ILE A 471 -13.85 -20.23 11.44
CA ILE A 471 -12.80 -20.66 12.34
C ILE A 471 -12.14 -19.42 12.93
N LEU A 472 -12.28 -19.22 14.24
CA LEU A 472 -11.51 -18.23 14.99
C LEU A 472 -10.17 -18.87 15.36
N VAL A 473 -9.09 -18.26 14.89
CA VAL A 473 -7.72 -18.71 15.12
C VAL A 473 -7.05 -17.78 16.11
N HIS A 474 -6.31 -18.36 17.04
CA HIS A 474 -5.40 -17.64 17.91
C HIS A 474 -3.95 -17.94 17.52
N GLU A 475 -3.19 -16.91 17.20
CA GLU A 475 -1.77 -16.97 16.87
C GLU A 475 -0.95 -16.29 17.98
N GLY A 476 -0.10 -17.07 18.65
CA GLY A 476 0.67 -16.60 19.81
C GLY A 476 0.61 -17.55 21.00
N ARG A 477 1.00 -17.05 22.18
CA ARG A 477 1.12 -17.78 23.46
C ARG A 477 -0.21 -17.82 24.22
N ALA A 478 -0.21 -18.16 25.51
CA ALA A 478 -1.45 -18.22 26.30
C ALA A 478 -1.95 -16.83 26.75
N GLU A 479 -1.03 -15.91 27.05
CA GLU A 479 -1.32 -14.58 27.63
C GLU A 479 -1.20 -13.44 26.60
N THR A 480 -0.57 -13.73 25.46
CA THR A 480 -0.34 -12.79 24.38
C THR A 480 -0.56 -13.47 23.03
N GLY A 481 -1.07 -12.74 22.07
CA GLY A 481 -1.35 -13.26 20.73
C GLY A 481 -2.41 -12.44 20.01
N HIS A 482 -2.68 -12.83 18.78
CA HIS A 482 -3.59 -12.17 17.88
C HIS A 482 -4.72 -13.11 17.46
N TYR A 483 -5.95 -12.59 17.50
CA TYR A 483 -7.14 -13.31 17.04
C TYR A 483 -7.53 -12.84 15.66
N TYR A 484 -7.84 -13.78 14.78
CA TYR A 484 -8.43 -13.51 13.48
C TYR A 484 -9.44 -14.59 13.12
N ALA A 485 -10.30 -14.33 12.14
CA ALA A 485 -11.32 -15.27 11.69
C ALA A 485 -11.10 -15.67 10.22
N TYR A 486 -11.16 -16.96 9.94
CA TYR A 486 -11.43 -17.46 8.59
C TYR A 486 -12.94 -17.65 8.44
N ILE A 487 -13.56 -16.92 7.53
CA ILE A 487 -15.01 -17.00 7.28
C ILE A 487 -15.23 -17.51 5.86
N PHE A 488 -16.10 -18.50 5.71
CA PHE A 488 -16.52 -19.02 4.42
C PHE A 488 -17.67 -18.19 3.86
N ASP A 489 -17.40 -17.54 2.73
CA ASP A 489 -18.42 -16.87 1.95
C ASP A 489 -19.22 -17.91 1.17
N ILE A 490 -20.47 -18.11 1.56
CA ILE A 490 -21.35 -19.14 1.00
C ILE A 490 -21.73 -18.82 -0.45
N GLU A 491 -21.86 -17.53 -0.80
CA GLU A 491 -22.30 -17.08 -2.12
C GLU A 491 -21.17 -17.23 -3.13
N GLU A 492 -20.00 -16.71 -2.78
CA GLU A 492 -18.79 -16.78 -3.62
C GLU A 492 -18.09 -18.13 -3.54
N LYS A 493 -18.40 -18.95 -2.53
CA LYS A 493 -17.76 -20.23 -2.22
C LYS A 493 -16.25 -20.11 -2.00
N ILE A 494 -15.82 -19.02 -1.38
CA ILE A 494 -14.40 -18.75 -1.08
C ILE A 494 -14.20 -18.51 0.42
N TRP A 495 -12.99 -18.78 0.88
CA TRP A 495 -12.58 -18.43 2.24
C TRP A 495 -11.95 -17.04 2.26
N LYS A 496 -12.28 -16.27 3.29
CA LYS A 496 -11.71 -14.94 3.55
C LYS A 496 -11.12 -14.92 4.96
N LYS A 497 -9.88 -14.46 5.10
CA LYS A 497 -9.23 -14.14 6.37
C LYS A 497 -9.61 -12.71 6.77
N TYR A 498 -10.24 -12.56 7.92
CA TYR A 498 -10.58 -11.28 8.54
C TYR A 498 -9.64 -11.06 9.73
N SER A 499 -8.72 -10.12 9.59
CA SER A 499 -7.73 -9.78 10.61
C SER A 499 -7.73 -8.25 10.80
N ASP A 500 -8.52 -7.80 11.76
CA ASP A 500 -8.77 -6.38 12.02
C ASP A 500 -9.12 -5.60 10.75
N THR A 501 -8.26 -4.66 10.33
CA THR A 501 -8.47 -3.79 9.17
C THR A 501 -8.24 -4.51 7.84
N PHE A 502 -7.60 -5.68 7.87
CA PHE A 502 -7.18 -6.42 6.68
C PHE A 502 -8.10 -7.60 6.41
N ILE A 503 -8.56 -7.68 5.16
CA ILE A 503 -9.35 -8.81 4.67
C ILE A 503 -8.70 -9.36 3.41
N LYS A 504 -8.48 -10.67 3.39
CA LYS A 504 -7.76 -11.36 2.31
C LYS A 504 -8.49 -12.63 1.90
N VAL A 505 -8.62 -12.87 0.60
CA VAL A 505 -9.09 -14.17 0.07
C VAL A 505 -7.98 -15.22 0.26
N VAL A 506 -8.35 -16.39 0.77
CA VAL A 506 -7.42 -17.48 1.13
C VAL A 506 -7.95 -18.82 0.63
N THR A 507 -7.07 -19.81 0.45
CA THR A 507 -7.47 -21.16 0.05
C THR A 507 -7.83 -22.02 1.26
N LEU A 508 -8.55 -23.12 1.03
CA LEU A 508 -8.88 -24.07 2.09
C LEU A 508 -7.62 -24.70 2.71
N GLU A 509 -6.57 -24.94 1.90
CA GLU A 509 -5.30 -25.47 2.39
C GLU A 509 -4.63 -24.50 3.39
N GLU A 510 -4.61 -23.19 3.08
CA GLU A 510 -4.10 -22.14 3.98
C GLU A 510 -4.93 -22.07 5.27
N VAL A 511 -6.26 -22.16 5.15
CA VAL A 511 -7.17 -22.18 6.30
C VAL A 511 -6.87 -23.36 7.21
N MET A 512 -6.80 -24.58 6.68
CA MET A 512 -6.59 -25.79 7.47
C MET A 512 -5.19 -25.83 8.09
N ALA A 513 -4.15 -25.43 7.34
CA ALA A 513 -2.76 -25.39 7.83
C ALA A 513 -2.61 -24.50 9.08
N ASN A 514 -3.30 -23.36 9.12
CA ASN A 514 -3.26 -22.42 10.24
C ASN A 514 -4.26 -22.72 11.37
N SER A 515 -5.17 -23.68 11.17
CA SER A 515 -6.28 -23.94 12.09
C SER A 515 -6.18 -25.26 12.85
N VAL A 516 -5.65 -26.32 12.25
CA VAL A 516 -5.54 -27.64 12.90
C VAL A 516 -4.61 -27.60 14.13
N GLY A 517 -3.54 -26.80 14.07
CA GLY A 517 -2.48 -26.79 15.07
C GLY A 517 -1.46 -27.90 14.83
N GLY A 518 -0.35 -27.87 15.57
CA GLY A 518 0.79 -28.77 15.43
C GLY A 518 1.95 -28.22 14.60
N SER A 519 1.72 -27.14 13.84
CA SER A 519 2.73 -26.37 13.11
C SER A 519 2.58 -24.88 13.41
N GLY A 520 3.69 -24.18 13.64
CA GLY A 520 3.70 -22.75 13.97
C GLY A 520 3.10 -22.44 15.35
N GLU A 521 2.62 -21.21 15.53
CA GLU A 521 1.97 -20.73 16.77
C GLU A 521 0.45 -20.53 16.62
N ALA A 522 -0.08 -20.75 15.41
CA ALA A 522 -1.50 -20.59 15.09
C ALA A 522 -2.29 -21.88 15.33
N SER A 523 -3.49 -21.73 15.89
CA SER A 523 -4.39 -22.84 16.16
C SER A 523 -5.83 -22.36 16.31
N ALA A 524 -6.80 -23.13 15.81
CA ALA A 524 -8.21 -22.84 16.00
C ALA A 524 -8.57 -22.82 17.49
N TYR A 525 -9.20 -21.73 17.92
CA TYR A 525 -9.69 -21.54 19.28
C TYR A 525 -11.20 -21.73 19.37
N CYS A 526 -11.94 -21.28 18.35
CA CYS A 526 -13.39 -21.47 18.27
C CYS A 526 -13.81 -21.88 16.84
N LEU A 527 -14.69 -22.87 16.75
CA LEU A 527 -15.28 -23.35 15.50
C LEU A 527 -16.77 -23.02 15.49
N ILE A 528 -17.25 -22.42 14.41
CA ILE A 528 -18.63 -21.95 14.28
C ILE A 528 -19.26 -22.64 13.08
N TYR A 529 -20.25 -23.48 13.37
CA TYR A 529 -20.98 -24.25 12.38
C TYR A 529 -22.41 -23.70 12.25
N ILE A 530 -22.91 -23.57 11.03
CA ILE A 530 -24.27 -23.09 10.77
C ILE A 530 -25.13 -24.24 10.24
N TYR A 531 -26.32 -24.37 10.78
CA TYR A 531 -27.30 -25.36 10.35
C TYR A 531 -27.68 -25.12 8.89
N LYS A 532 -27.54 -26.14 8.04
CA LYS A 532 -27.64 -26.03 6.59
C LYS A 532 -28.96 -25.41 6.11
N PRO A 533 -30.14 -25.72 6.67
CA PRO A 533 -31.37 -25.01 6.31
C PRO A 533 -31.37 -23.50 6.59
N PHE A 534 -30.58 -22.99 7.55
CA PHE A 534 -30.40 -21.55 7.69
C PHE A 534 -29.57 -20.93 6.55
N ILE A 535 -28.81 -21.77 5.86
CA ILE A 535 -28.08 -21.44 4.64
C ILE A 535 -28.94 -21.68 3.37
N GLU A 536 -29.74 -22.76 3.32
CA GLU A 536 -30.42 -23.26 2.11
C GLU A 536 -31.92 -22.95 2.00
N ASN A 537 -32.69 -22.85 3.10
CA ASN A 537 -34.14 -22.49 3.07
C ASN A 537 -34.35 -20.98 2.85
N GLN A 538 -33.55 -20.47 1.94
CA GLN A 538 -33.41 -19.14 1.43
C GLN A 538 -34.49 -18.84 0.37
N GLY A 539 -35.74 -19.25 0.62
CA GLY A 539 -36.90 -18.91 -0.22
C GLY A 539 -37.22 -17.41 -0.25
N VAL A 540 -36.77 -16.66 0.76
CA VAL A 540 -36.77 -15.18 0.82
C VAL A 540 -35.45 -14.58 0.29
N PHE A 541 -34.46 -15.42 0.00
CA PHE A 541 -33.11 -15.05 -0.43
C PHE A 541 -32.82 -15.37 -1.90
N LYS A 542 -33.76 -16.01 -2.62
CA LYS A 542 -33.64 -16.12 -4.08
C LYS A 542 -33.68 -14.74 -4.76
N ASP A 543 -34.42 -13.81 -4.18
CA ASP A 543 -34.47 -12.39 -4.58
C ASP A 543 -33.27 -11.57 -4.04
N LEU A 544 -32.35 -12.19 -3.30
CA LEU A 544 -31.19 -11.53 -2.67
C LEU A 544 -29.85 -11.90 -3.31
N THR A 545 -29.88 -12.64 -4.43
CA THR A 545 -28.69 -13.15 -5.13
C THR A 545 -28.06 -12.15 -6.10
N GLU A 546 -28.75 -11.05 -6.40
CA GLU A 546 -28.16 -9.84 -6.97
C GLU A 546 -28.07 -8.80 -5.85
N ASN A 547 -26.84 -8.39 -5.51
CA ASN A 547 -26.51 -7.30 -4.59
C ASN A 547 -26.96 -7.44 -3.11
N LYS A 548 -26.41 -8.43 -2.39
CA LYS A 548 -26.55 -8.62 -0.92
C LYS A 548 -26.50 -7.31 -0.11
N LEU A 549 -25.57 -6.41 -0.42
CA LEU A 549 -25.42 -5.13 0.27
C LEU A 549 -26.56 -4.15 -0.04
N GLU A 550 -27.05 -4.09 -1.28
CA GLU A 550 -28.21 -3.25 -1.65
C GLU A 550 -29.48 -3.72 -0.93
N ASN A 551 -29.61 -5.03 -0.75
CA ASN A 551 -30.74 -5.57 -0.02
C ASN A 551 -30.69 -5.24 1.47
N TYR A 552 -29.53 -5.36 2.12
CA TYR A 552 -29.40 -4.87 3.48
C TYR A 552 -29.64 -3.36 3.56
N ALA A 553 -29.15 -2.60 2.58
CA ALA A 553 -29.39 -1.15 2.51
C ALA A 553 -30.87 -0.75 2.48
N SER A 554 -31.75 -1.63 1.98
CA SER A 554 -33.21 -1.41 1.99
C SER A 554 -33.85 -1.60 3.38
N ILE A 555 -33.22 -2.36 4.27
CA ILE A 555 -33.70 -2.67 5.63
C ILE A 555 -33.29 -1.58 6.63
N ILE A 556 -32.17 -0.89 6.34
CA ILE A 556 -31.59 0.12 7.23
C ILE A 556 -32.59 1.27 7.44
N PRO A 557 -32.90 1.64 8.71
CA PRO A 557 -33.70 2.82 9.02
C PRO A 557 -33.15 4.12 8.40
N ASN A 558 -34.03 5.03 7.98
CA ASN A 558 -33.63 6.28 7.30
C ASN A 558 -32.77 7.20 8.18
N ASP A 559 -33.01 7.25 9.49
CA ASP A 559 -32.21 8.00 10.46
C ASP A 559 -30.78 7.46 10.55
N VAL A 560 -30.62 6.13 10.63
CA VAL A 560 -29.30 5.48 10.60
C VAL A 560 -28.62 5.68 9.25
N LYS A 561 -29.36 5.52 8.14
CA LYS A 561 -28.82 5.75 6.79
C LYS A 561 -28.30 7.17 6.62
N THR A 562 -29.05 8.16 7.10
CA THR A 562 -28.64 9.57 7.07
C THR A 562 -27.35 9.77 7.86
N LYS A 563 -27.24 9.21 9.07
CA LYS A 563 -26.03 9.28 9.90
C LYS A 563 -24.80 8.67 9.20
N VAL A 564 -24.96 7.56 8.48
CA VAL A 564 -23.85 6.95 7.72
C VAL A 564 -23.46 7.81 6.51
N LEU A 565 -24.45 8.36 5.79
CA LEU A 565 -24.19 9.26 4.65
C LEU A 565 -23.48 10.55 5.09
N GLU A 566 -23.82 11.09 6.27
CA GLU A 566 -23.10 12.22 6.86
C GLU A 566 -21.64 11.86 7.21
N ASP A 567 -21.38 10.66 7.75
CA ASP A 567 -19.99 10.21 8.00
C ASP A 567 -19.21 10.03 6.70
N ASN A 568 -19.85 9.48 5.66
CA ASN A 568 -19.26 9.37 4.33
C ASN A 568 -18.91 10.75 3.75
N GLN A 569 -19.80 11.72 3.86
CA GLN A 569 -19.52 13.08 3.37
C GLN A 569 -18.36 13.72 4.15
N LYS A 570 -18.35 13.61 5.48
CA LYS A 570 -17.25 14.12 6.31
C LYS A 570 -15.89 13.53 5.93
N PHE A 571 -15.87 12.24 5.59
CA PHE A 571 -14.67 11.53 5.14
C PHE A 571 -14.22 11.98 3.75
N LEU A 572 -15.15 12.18 2.80
CA LEU A 572 -14.83 12.74 1.49
C LEU A 572 -14.27 14.17 1.61
N ASP A 573 -14.88 15.00 2.45
CA ASP A 573 -14.39 16.35 2.72
C ASP A 573 -12.99 16.32 3.37
N GLU A 574 -12.67 15.30 4.18
CA GLU A 574 -11.33 15.09 4.75
C GLU A 574 -10.30 14.77 3.66
N ILE A 575 -10.65 13.91 2.71
CA ILE A 575 -9.81 13.61 1.53
C ILE A 575 -9.56 14.87 0.72
N ASP A 576 -10.60 15.66 0.43
CA ASP A 576 -10.47 16.89 -0.35
C ASP A 576 -9.62 17.94 0.37
N ARG A 577 -9.80 18.11 1.69
CA ARG A 577 -8.93 18.97 2.52
C ARG A 577 -7.48 18.52 2.47
N PHE A 578 -7.23 17.22 2.54
CA PHE A 578 -5.88 16.67 2.48
C PHE A 578 -5.22 16.90 1.12
N LYS A 579 -5.96 16.69 0.01
CA LYS A 579 -5.49 16.99 -1.35
C LYS A 579 -5.17 18.47 -1.52
N ALA A 580 -6.07 19.34 -1.06
CA ALA A 580 -5.86 20.79 -1.12
C ALA A 580 -4.60 21.21 -0.34
N LYS A 581 -4.38 20.62 0.84
CA LYS A 581 -3.17 20.83 1.63
C LYS A 581 -1.90 20.36 0.90
N GLN A 582 -1.88 19.15 0.34
CA GLN A 582 -0.71 18.65 -0.41
C GLN A 582 -0.36 19.55 -1.59
N ILE A 583 -1.36 20.01 -2.34
CA ILE A 583 -1.16 20.94 -3.46
C ILE A 583 -0.58 22.25 -2.95
N THR A 584 -1.14 22.80 -1.86
CA THR A 584 -0.68 24.05 -1.25
C THR A 584 0.76 23.94 -0.73
N ASP A 585 1.13 22.83 -0.08
CA ASP A 585 2.49 22.57 0.40
C ASP A 585 3.50 22.52 -0.76
N ARG A 586 3.15 21.89 -1.88
CA ARG A 586 3.97 21.90 -3.11
C ARG A 586 4.14 23.30 -3.67
N ILE A 587 3.05 24.08 -3.75
CA ILE A 587 3.09 25.48 -4.21
C ILE A 587 3.99 26.31 -3.29
N LYS A 588 3.90 26.11 -1.98
CA LYS A 588 4.72 26.81 -0.98
C LYS A 588 6.21 26.55 -1.16
N VAL A 589 6.61 25.29 -1.29
CA VAL A 589 8.02 24.94 -1.55
C VAL A 589 8.52 25.58 -2.86
N LEU A 590 7.74 25.53 -3.93
CA LEU A 590 8.10 26.17 -5.20
C LEU A 590 8.18 27.70 -5.07
N TYR A 591 7.23 28.31 -4.37
CA TYR A 591 7.19 29.74 -4.11
C TYR A 591 8.39 30.19 -3.30
N ASP A 592 8.71 29.53 -2.18
CA ASP A 592 9.83 29.87 -1.30
C ASP A 592 11.17 29.79 -2.03
N ASN A 593 11.38 28.75 -2.84
CA ASN A 593 12.59 28.61 -3.66
C ASN A 593 12.74 29.77 -4.64
N ARG A 594 11.67 30.10 -5.38
CA ARG A 594 11.72 31.17 -6.38
C ARG A 594 11.75 32.56 -5.77
N PHE A 595 11.07 32.75 -4.65
CA PHE A 595 11.10 34.01 -3.92
C PHE A 595 12.51 34.24 -3.37
N SER A 596 13.17 33.22 -2.83
CA SER A 596 14.57 33.30 -2.40
C SER A 596 15.50 33.66 -3.57
N MET A 597 15.32 33.07 -4.75
CA MET A 597 16.06 33.46 -5.96
C MET A 597 15.79 34.91 -6.36
N LEU A 598 14.53 35.34 -6.32
CA LEU A 598 14.11 36.72 -6.59
C LEU A 598 14.74 37.71 -5.60
N ILE A 599 14.81 37.38 -4.31
CA ILE A 599 15.48 38.19 -3.29
C ILE A 599 16.98 38.25 -3.55
N ASN A 600 17.63 37.11 -3.78
CA ASN A 600 19.08 37.05 -4.00
C ASN A 600 19.46 37.88 -5.24
N TRP A 601 18.68 37.80 -6.31
CA TRP A 601 18.93 38.57 -7.54
C TRP A 601 18.61 40.06 -7.43
N THR A 602 17.75 40.50 -6.49
CA THR A 602 17.42 41.93 -6.33
C THR A 602 18.15 42.62 -5.18
N SER A 603 18.72 41.84 -4.25
CA SER A 603 19.58 42.33 -3.17
C SER A 603 21.00 42.63 -3.66
N ASP A 604 21.41 42.04 -4.78
CA ASP A 604 22.67 42.36 -5.43
C ASP A 604 22.57 43.75 -6.09
N SER A 605 23.34 44.72 -5.59
CA SER A 605 23.34 46.12 -6.04
C SER A 605 23.63 46.26 -7.53
N GLU A 606 24.27 45.26 -8.15
CA GLU A 606 24.61 45.25 -9.57
C GLU A 606 23.49 44.73 -10.48
N LEU A 607 22.58 43.90 -9.94
CA LEU A 607 21.45 43.30 -10.67
C LEU A 607 20.17 44.13 -10.59
N ASN A 608 20.09 45.10 -9.69
CA ASN A 608 19.01 46.10 -9.66
C ASN A 608 18.84 46.88 -10.98
N GLU A 609 19.85 46.83 -11.86
CA GLU A 609 19.85 47.45 -13.20
C GLU A 609 19.50 46.48 -14.37
N LYS A 610 19.07 45.23 -14.09
CA LYS A 610 18.76 44.20 -15.12
C LYS A 610 17.29 43.74 -15.14
N PRO A 611 16.30 44.61 -15.36
CA PRO A 611 14.88 44.28 -15.15
C PRO A 611 14.23 43.35 -16.20
N LEU A 612 14.96 42.76 -17.16
CA LEU A 612 14.39 42.03 -18.31
C LEU A 612 14.58 40.50 -18.30
N ILE A 613 15.06 39.92 -17.20
CA ILE A 613 15.29 38.46 -17.10
C ILE A 613 13.96 37.70 -16.94
N ASN A 614 13.09 38.15 -16.04
CA ASN A 614 11.75 37.60 -15.87
C ASN A 614 10.79 38.67 -15.33
N PHE A 615 9.48 38.44 -15.51
CA PHE A 615 8.45 39.44 -15.19
C PHE A 615 8.31 39.73 -13.68
N PRO A 616 8.37 38.76 -12.74
CA PRO A 616 8.41 39.07 -11.31
C PRO A 616 9.57 39.99 -10.90
N MET A 617 10.75 39.80 -11.48
CA MET A 617 11.92 40.63 -11.22
C MET A 617 11.76 42.05 -11.79
N PHE A 618 11.20 42.18 -13.01
CA PHE A 618 10.82 43.47 -13.57
C PHE A 618 9.90 44.26 -12.63
N LEU A 619 8.86 43.61 -12.10
CA LEU A 619 7.88 44.22 -11.19
C LEU A 619 8.55 44.69 -9.90
N ARG A 620 9.42 43.86 -9.31
CA ARG A 620 10.15 44.18 -8.07
C ARG A 620 11.12 45.36 -8.27
N CYS A 621 11.92 45.36 -9.35
CA CYS A 621 12.81 46.49 -9.69
C CYS A 621 12.01 47.77 -9.99
N SER A 622 10.79 47.65 -10.51
CA SER A 622 9.87 48.76 -10.74
C SER A 622 9.11 49.20 -9.48
N ARG A 623 9.56 48.79 -8.28
CA ARG A 623 8.95 49.08 -6.97
C ARG A 623 7.52 48.54 -6.79
N ASN A 624 7.12 47.53 -7.56
CA ASN A 624 5.82 46.85 -7.46
C ASN A 624 5.97 45.48 -6.79
N ASP A 625 6.50 45.45 -5.56
CA ASP A 625 6.80 44.20 -4.82
C ASP A 625 5.55 43.34 -4.57
N SER A 626 4.42 43.96 -4.23
CA SER A 626 3.15 43.25 -4.02
C SER A 626 2.70 42.48 -5.27
N LEU A 627 2.74 43.12 -6.44
CA LEU A 627 2.41 42.49 -7.72
C LEU A 627 3.45 41.42 -8.11
N ALA A 628 4.73 41.64 -7.80
CA ALA A 628 5.77 40.64 -8.03
C ALA A 628 5.52 39.34 -7.26
N ARG A 629 5.15 39.44 -5.98
CA ARG A 629 4.76 38.30 -5.13
C ARG A 629 3.52 37.59 -5.68
N TRP A 630 2.50 38.36 -6.08
CA TRP A 630 1.28 37.80 -6.63
C TRP A 630 1.52 37.05 -7.95
N VAL A 631 2.26 37.65 -8.89
CA VAL A 631 2.61 37.01 -10.18
C VAL A 631 3.44 35.75 -9.94
N LEU A 632 4.37 35.80 -8.99
CA LEU A 632 5.18 34.65 -8.63
C LEU A 632 4.32 33.50 -8.11
N LEU A 633 3.40 33.77 -7.18
CA LEU A 633 2.45 32.78 -6.67
C LEU A 633 1.58 32.21 -7.78
N ASN A 634 0.97 33.07 -8.61
CA ASN A 634 0.16 32.66 -9.75
C ASN A 634 0.96 31.79 -10.74
N THR A 635 2.26 32.06 -10.92
CA THR A 635 3.14 31.22 -11.75
C THR A 635 3.35 29.84 -11.13
N CYS A 636 3.66 29.77 -9.83
CA CYS A 636 3.80 28.48 -9.13
C CYS A 636 2.52 27.65 -9.17
N ILE A 637 1.36 28.29 -9.04
CA ILE A 637 0.04 27.64 -9.14
C ILE A 637 -0.18 27.08 -10.56
N LYS A 638 0.05 27.89 -11.60
CA LYS A 638 -0.10 27.43 -13.00
C LYS A 638 0.78 26.22 -13.29
N GLU A 639 1.98 26.19 -12.76
CA GLU A 639 2.88 25.05 -12.95
C GLU A 639 2.45 23.80 -12.17
N THR A 640 1.88 23.99 -10.97
CA THR A 640 1.48 22.86 -10.11
C THR A 640 0.19 22.21 -10.58
N ILE A 641 -0.80 23.01 -10.99
CA ILE A 641 -2.18 22.52 -11.28
C ILE A 641 -2.71 22.92 -12.65
N SER A 642 -1.90 23.56 -13.52
CA SER A 642 -2.32 24.00 -14.86
C SER A 642 -3.55 24.93 -14.89
N LYS A 643 -3.84 25.62 -13.78
CA LYS A 643 -4.93 26.60 -13.63
C LYS A 643 -4.38 27.96 -13.23
N ASP A 644 -5.05 29.02 -13.64
CA ASP A 644 -4.76 30.39 -13.20
C ASP A 644 -5.37 30.65 -11.81
N LEU A 645 -4.76 31.52 -11.00
CA LEU A 645 -5.33 31.96 -9.71
C LEU A 645 -6.77 32.49 -9.85
N LYS A 646 -7.06 33.23 -10.93
CA LYS A 646 -8.43 33.72 -11.21
C LYS A 646 -9.45 32.62 -11.50
N LYS A 647 -8.99 31.44 -11.91
CA LYS A 647 -9.84 30.27 -12.23
C LYS A 647 -9.98 29.32 -11.04
N LEU A 648 -9.23 29.55 -9.96
CA LEU A 648 -9.31 28.77 -8.72
C LEU A 648 -10.57 29.05 -7.90
N THR A 649 -11.29 30.14 -8.18
CA THR A 649 -12.59 30.45 -7.54
C THR A 649 -13.67 29.40 -7.77
N GLN A 650 -13.47 28.51 -8.75
CA GLN A 650 -14.33 27.34 -8.99
C GLN A 650 -14.03 26.17 -8.03
N ASP A 651 -12.90 26.20 -7.35
CA ASP A 651 -12.45 25.22 -6.36
C ASP A 651 -12.26 25.94 -5.02
N LEU A 652 -13.39 26.23 -4.36
CA LEU A 652 -13.45 27.09 -3.19
C LEU A 652 -12.54 26.59 -2.05
N LEU A 653 -12.48 25.28 -1.84
CA LEU A 653 -11.66 24.68 -0.79
C LEU A 653 -10.16 24.90 -1.04
N LEU A 654 -9.69 24.66 -2.26
CA LEU A 654 -8.30 24.88 -2.61
C LEU A 654 -7.96 26.38 -2.56
N TYR A 655 -8.88 27.24 -3.01
CA TYR A 655 -8.73 28.69 -2.92
C TYR A 655 -8.55 29.15 -1.47
N GLU A 656 -9.47 28.79 -0.57
CA GLU A 656 -9.41 29.13 0.86
C GLU A 656 -8.16 28.56 1.53
N THR A 657 -7.74 27.35 1.15
CA THR A 657 -6.52 26.73 1.70
C THR A 657 -5.27 27.51 1.30
N ILE A 658 -5.16 27.92 0.04
CA ILE A 658 -4.05 28.76 -0.45
C ILE A 658 -4.11 30.14 0.23
N ASP A 659 -5.29 30.76 0.31
CA ASP A 659 -5.48 32.08 0.90
C ASP A 659 -4.99 32.13 2.35
N ASN A 660 -5.45 31.20 3.19
CA ASN A 660 -5.04 31.07 4.58
C ASN A 660 -3.53 30.85 4.75
N ASN A 661 -2.90 30.14 3.80
CA ASN A 661 -1.47 29.85 3.88
C ASN A 661 -0.58 30.98 3.37
N PHE A 662 -1.03 31.79 2.41
CA PHE A 662 -0.21 32.80 1.75
C PHE A 662 -0.52 34.24 2.17
N CYS A 663 -1.77 34.60 2.47
CA CYS A 663 -2.13 35.97 2.86
C CYS A 663 -1.63 36.35 4.26
N HIS A 664 -1.40 35.36 5.11
CA HIS A 664 -0.77 35.53 6.42
C HIS A 664 0.72 35.20 6.43
N TYR A 665 1.28 34.84 5.27
CA TYR A 665 2.70 34.54 5.14
C TYR A 665 3.50 35.83 4.95
N SER A 666 4.54 36.05 5.77
CA SER A 666 5.36 37.27 5.75
C SER A 666 5.91 37.63 4.36
N PHE A 667 6.13 36.62 3.52
CA PHE A 667 6.68 36.75 2.18
C PHE A 667 5.64 36.53 1.06
N GLY A 668 4.38 36.27 1.41
CA GLY A 668 3.27 36.09 0.45
C GLY A 668 2.68 37.41 -0.07
N PRO A 669 1.78 37.33 -1.06
CA PRO A 669 0.94 38.47 -1.45
C PRO A 669 -0.05 38.82 -0.32
N LYS A 670 -0.51 40.08 -0.28
CA LYS A 670 -1.46 40.56 0.75
C LYS A 670 -2.89 40.05 0.55
N SER A 671 -3.23 39.74 -0.70
CA SER A 671 -4.53 39.26 -1.15
C SER A 671 -4.31 38.39 -2.38
N LEU A 672 -5.12 37.35 -2.53
CA LEU A 672 -5.19 36.57 -3.77
C LEU A 672 -6.01 37.29 -4.85
N ASP A 673 -6.98 38.12 -4.46
CA ASP A 673 -7.75 38.94 -5.38
C ASP A 673 -7.06 40.29 -5.60
N LEU A 674 -6.85 40.64 -6.88
CA LEU A 674 -6.36 41.96 -7.28
C LEU A 674 -7.53 42.93 -7.40
N THR A 675 -7.33 44.17 -6.97
CA THR A 675 -8.28 45.25 -7.24
C THR A 675 -8.28 45.63 -8.72
N ASP A 676 -9.36 46.23 -9.24
CA ASP A 676 -9.43 46.75 -10.62
C ASP A 676 -8.25 47.66 -10.99
N PHE A 677 -7.72 48.39 -9.99
CA PHE A 677 -6.55 49.24 -10.18
C PHE A 677 -5.27 48.41 -10.36
N GLU A 678 -5.05 47.42 -9.50
CA GLU A 678 -3.90 46.52 -9.56
C GLU A 678 -3.91 45.66 -10.83
N GLU A 679 -5.09 45.22 -11.29
CA GLU A 679 -5.23 44.50 -12.57
C GLU A 679 -4.81 45.38 -13.75
N ARG A 680 -5.34 46.60 -13.85
CA ARG A 680 -4.95 47.55 -14.91
C ARG A 680 -3.47 47.89 -14.85
N ALA A 681 -2.92 48.06 -13.64
CA ALA A 681 -1.50 48.32 -13.44
C ALA A 681 -0.64 47.12 -13.89
N LEU A 682 -1.08 45.90 -13.57
CA LEU A 682 -0.40 44.67 -13.98
C LEU A 682 -0.39 44.52 -15.51
N ASP A 683 -1.50 44.81 -16.18
CA ASP A 683 -1.60 44.75 -17.64
C ASP A 683 -0.71 45.81 -18.33
N ASP A 684 -0.69 47.05 -17.83
CA ASP A 684 0.20 48.11 -18.33
C ASP A 684 1.68 47.75 -18.12
N LEU A 685 2.03 47.25 -16.93
CA LEU A 685 3.40 46.80 -16.62
C LEU A 685 3.80 45.58 -17.46
N ALA A 686 2.89 44.65 -17.71
CA ALA A 686 3.12 43.51 -18.60
C ALA A 686 3.35 43.96 -20.04
N LEU A 687 2.59 44.94 -20.53
CA LEU A 687 2.78 45.52 -21.86
C LEU A 687 4.14 46.23 -21.96
N LYS A 688 4.51 47.03 -20.96
CA LYS A 688 5.83 47.68 -20.86
C LYS A 688 6.97 46.67 -20.82
N PHE A 689 6.81 45.59 -20.05
CA PHE A 689 7.79 44.50 -20.00
C PHE A 689 7.92 43.81 -21.36
N LYS A 690 6.81 43.43 -21.99
CA LYS A 690 6.79 42.81 -23.33
C LYS A 690 7.48 43.70 -24.35
N TYR A 691 7.19 44.99 -24.38
CA TYR A 691 7.81 45.95 -25.31
C TYR A 691 9.34 46.05 -25.09
N LYS A 692 9.78 46.21 -23.84
CA LYS A 692 11.21 46.29 -23.52
C LYS A 692 11.96 44.98 -23.80
N TYR A 693 11.34 43.84 -23.48
CA TYR A 693 11.89 42.51 -23.73
C TYR A 693 11.97 42.20 -25.24
N PHE A 694 10.95 42.58 -26.00
CA PHE A 694 10.87 42.45 -27.44
C PHE A 694 11.96 43.27 -28.14
N ASN A 695 12.13 44.55 -27.78
CA ASN A 695 13.18 45.39 -28.33
C ASN A 695 14.59 44.86 -28.02
N ALA A 696 14.78 44.29 -26.83
CA ALA A 696 16.03 43.61 -26.48
C ALA A 696 16.26 42.36 -27.36
N LYS A 697 15.23 41.55 -27.60
CA LYS A 697 15.32 40.38 -28.50
C LYS A 697 15.59 40.75 -29.96
N ILE A 698 14.92 41.78 -30.50
CA ILE A 698 15.20 42.28 -31.85
C ILE A 698 16.64 42.77 -31.96
N SER A 699 17.12 43.52 -30.96
CA SER A 699 18.49 44.02 -30.95
C SER A 699 19.51 42.88 -30.98
N ILE A 700 19.27 41.80 -30.22
CA ILE A 700 20.10 40.59 -30.22
C ILE A 700 20.02 39.86 -31.57
N TYR A 701 18.81 39.65 -32.09
CA TYR A 701 18.58 38.97 -33.38
C TYR A 701 19.25 39.70 -34.55
N ILE A 702 19.13 41.02 -34.62
CA ILE A 702 19.76 41.83 -35.68
C ILE A 702 21.28 41.81 -35.55
N LEU A 703 21.82 41.85 -34.33
CA LEU A 703 23.26 41.70 -34.09
C LEU A 703 23.78 40.33 -34.55
N GLU A 704 22.98 39.27 -34.40
CA GLU A 704 23.29 37.91 -34.86
C GLU A 704 23.21 37.75 -36.39
N LYS A 705 22.51 38.64 -37.10
CA LYS A 705 22.32 38.62 -38.56
C LYS A 705 23.20 39.59 -39.35
N LEU A 706 24.11 40.31 -38.69
CA LEU A 706 25.12 41.20 -39.30
C LEU A 706 26.22 40.40 -40.05
N THR A 707 25.87 39.70 -41.12
CA THR A 707 26.82 38.99 -41.99
C THR A 707 26.66 39.31 -43.48
N SER A 708 25.68 40.13 -43.89
CA SER A 708 25.53 40.51 -45.31
C SER A 708 26.38 41.74 -45.67
N GLU A 709 27.06 41.69 -46.83
CA GLU A 709 27.86 42.80 -47.37
C GLU A 709 27.05 44.09 -47.54
N ASP A 710 25.75 43.99 -47.83
CA ASP A 710 24.86 45.14 -47.99
C ASP A 710 24.59 45.88 -46.68
N LEU A 711 24.44 45.15 -45.57
CA LEU A 711 24.29 45.73 -44.23
C LEU A 711 25.62 46.31 -43.71
N ILE A 712 26.75 45.69 -44.06
CA ILE A 712 28.09 46.23 -43.79
C ILE A 712 28.30 47.53 -44.57
N SER A 713 27.93 47.57 -45.84
CA SER A 713 28.04 48.76 -46.70
C SER A 713 27.11 49.88 -46.24
N ALA A 714 25.89 49.54 -45.79
CA ALA A 714 24.97 50.49 -45.17
C ALA A 714 25.53 51.03 -43.84
N PHE A 715 26.12 50.16 -43.01
CA PHE A 715 26.75 50.55 -41.75
C PHE A 715 27.98 51.44 -41.98
N GLN A 716 28.83 51.11 -42.96
CA GLN A 716 29.97 51.93 -43.39
C GLN A 716 29.54 53.27 -43.96
N ALA A 717 28.50 53.31 -44.81
CA ALA A 717 27.97 54.55 -45.37
C ALA A 717 27.36 55.47 -44.30
N ILE A 718 26.76 54.90 -43.26
CA ILE A 718 26.22 55.64 -42.11
C ILE A 718 27.35 56.14 -41.23
N MET A 719 28.37 55.33 -40.96
CA MET A 719 29.57 55.76 -40.24
C MET A 719 30.31 56.87 -41.01
N HIS A 720 30.39 56.79 -42.34
CA HIS A 720 30.96 57.81 -43.22
C HIS A 720 30.09 59.09 -43.26
N GLN A 721 28.76 58.97 -43.23
CA GLN A 721 27.84 60.12 -43.12
C GLN A 721 27.98 60.83 -41.77
N LEU A 722 28.11 60.06 -40.69
CA LEU A 722 28.45 60.60 -39.36
C LEU A 722 29.84 61.25 -39.35
N GLU A 723 30.76 60.79 -40.20
CA GLU A 723 32.07 61.41 -40.49
C GLU A 723 32.02 62.70 -41.32
N ARG A 724 30.96 62.90 -42.10
CA ARG A 724 30.75 64.13 -42.88
C ARG A 724 29.85 65.14 -42.18
N ALA A 725 29.08 64.73 -41.19
CA ALA A 725 28.31 65.62 -40.31
C ALA A 725 29.20 66.45 -39.36
N PHE A 726 30.53 66.45 -39.58
CA PHE A 726 31.59 67.08 -38.78
C PHE A 726 31.58 68.62 -38.73
N ASP A 727 30.57 69.28 -39.30
CA ASP A 727 30.43 70.74 -39.25
C ASP A 727 29.28 71.24 -38.35
N LEU A 728 28.60 70.37 -37.58
CA LEU A 728 27.49 70.81 -36.72
C LEU A 728 27.49 70.19 -35.31
N ASN A 729 27.59 71.07 -34.31
CA ASN A 729 27.27 70.93 -32.88
C ASN A 729 28.15 69.99 -32.00
N GLU A 730 28.78 70.57 -30.95
CA GLU A 730 29.69 69.88 -30.00
C GLU A 730 29.05 68.71 -29.21
N GLU A 731 27.72 68.74 -29.01
CA GLU A 731 27.01 67.69 -28.26
C GLU A 731 26.84 66.38 -29.07
N TYR A 732 26.75 66.48 -30.40
CA TYR A 732 26.69 65.33 -31.31
C TYR A 732 28.06 64.66 -31.47
N LEU A 733 29.13 65.45 -31.40
CA LEU A 733 30.52 64.98 -31.47
C LEU A 733 30.82 64.00 -30.31
N ALA A 734 30.50 64.35 -29.05
CA ALA A 734 30.75 63.48 -27.90
C ALA A 734 30.00 62.12 -27.99
N THR A 735 28.78 62.14 -28.52
CA THR A 735 27.90 60.97 -28.65
C THR A 735 28.39 59.99 -29.74
N ALA A 736 28.91 60.52 -30.85
CA ALA A 736 29.46 59.74 -31.96
C ALA A 736 30.83 59.12 -31.64
N PHE A 737 31.69 59.85 -30.91
CA PHE A 737 32.99 59.34 -30.46
C PHE A 737 32.86 58.15 -29.49
N GLU A 738 31.87 58.18 -28.61
CA GLU A 738 31.63 57.09 -27.65
C GLU A 738 30.95 55.85 -28.26
N GLY A 739 30.15 56.03 -29.32
CA GLY A 739 29.59 54.93 -30.11
C GLY A 739 30.67 54.06 -30.77
N ARG A 740 31.75 54.66 -31.28
CA ARG A 740 32.87 53.95 -31.93
C ARG A 740 33.60 53.00 -30.97
N LYS A 741 33.79 53.43 -29.72
CA LYS A 741 34.40 52.62 -28.65
C LYS A 741 33.55 51.39 -28.32
N VAL A 742 32.22 51.57 -28.18
CA VAL A 742 31.31 50.45 -27.93
C VAL A 742 31.29 49.45 -29.09
N ILE A 743 31.34 49.93 -30.34
CA ILE A 743 31.43 49.08 -31.54
C ILE A 743 32.72 48.24 -31.53
N ALA A 744 33.87 48.86 -31.24
CA ALA A 744 35.15 48.17 -31.16
C ALA A 744 35.16 47.08 -30.07
N LEU A 745 34.57 47.33 -28.90
CA LEU A 745 34.47 46.32 -27.83
C LEU A 745 33.59 45.13 -28.23
N ARG A 746 32.46 45.38 -28.89
CA ARG A 746 31.56 44.33 -29.37
C ARG A 746 32.21 43.48 -30.47
N MET A 747 32.86 44.12 -31.44
CA MET A 747 33.61 43.43 -32.48
C MET A 747 34.72 42.55 -31.89
N SER A 748 35.46 43.05 -30.88
CA SER A 748 36.46 42.26 -30.16
C SER A 748 35.87 41.00 -29.49
N SER A 749 34.65 41.07 -28.95
CA SER A 749 33.97 39.90 -28.39
C SER A 749 33.50 38.90 -29.47
N PHE A 750 33.04 39.37 -30.63
CA PHE A 750 32.64 38.50 -31.74
C PHE A 750 33.82 37.71 -32.31
N ILE A 751 34.99 38.34 -32.45
CA ILE A 751 36.24 37.66 -32.86
C ILE A 751 36.52 36.46 -31.95
N ASN A 752 36.39 36.63 -30.64
CA ASN A 752 36.62 35.56 -29.66
C ASN A 752 35.60 34.43 -29.76
N GLY A 753 34.32 34.75 -30.03
CA GLY A 753 33.28 33.77 -30.30
C GLY A 753 33.59 32.92 -31.53
N CYS A 754 33.94 33.56 -32.65
CA CYS A 754 34.32 32.88 -33.88
C CYS A 754 35.55 31.97 -33.69
N VAL A 755 36.56 32.41 -32.92
CA VAL A 755 37.72 31.57 -32.58
C VAL A 755 37.31 30.33 -31.78
N TYR A 756 36.40 30.49 -30.82
CA TYR A 756 35.94 29.37 -30.00
C TYR A 756 35.15 28.34 -30.81
N ASP A 757 34.29 28.82 -31.71
CA ASP A 757 33.51 27.98 -32.63
C ASP A 757 34.36 27.43 -33.80
N LYS A 758 35.67 27.71 -33.80
CA LYS A 758 36.67 27.30 -34.80
C LYS A 758 36.44 27.87 -36.20
N ASP A 759 35.64 28.92 -36.32
CA ASP A 759 35.45 29.70 -37.55
C ASP A 759 36.52 30.79 -37.66
N ILE A 760 37.73 30.37 -38.04
CA ILE A 760 38.90 31.25 -38.10
C ILE A 760 38.78 32.29 -39.22
N ILE A 761 38.14 31.94 -40.34
CA ILE A 761 37.98 32.85 -41.47
C ILE A 761 37.10 34.04 -41.06
N GLN A 762 35.95 33.77 -40.44
CA GLN A 762 35.06 34.84 -39.97
C GLN A 762 35.71 35.66 -38.85
N SER A 763 36.51 35.03 -37.99
CA SER A 763 37.29 35.71 -36.96
C SER A 763 38.29 36.72 -37.55
N ILE A 764 39.01 36.36 -38.63
CA ILE A 764 39.94 37.26 -39.33
C ILE A 764 39.18 38.43 -39.97
N VAL A 765 38.02 38.18 -40.58
CA VAL A 765 37.17 39.24 -41.16
C VAL A 765 36.77 40.26 -40.08
N TRP A 766 36.27 39.80 -38.94
CA TRP A 766 35.93 40.69 -37.83
C TRP A 766 37.16 41.41 -37.24
N ALA A 767 38.33 40.77 -37.22
CA ALA A 767 39.57 41.40 -36.76
C ALA A 767 40.04 42.52 -37.70
N LYS A 768 39.88 42.36 -39.03
CA LYS A 768 40.16 43.41 -40.02
C LYS A 768 39.22 44.61 -39.84
N HIS A 769 37.92 44.36 -39.61
CA HIS A 769 36.95 45.42 -39.32
C HIS A 769 37.23 46.13 -38.00
N LEU A 770 37.61 45.38 -36.96
CA LEU A 770 38.02 45.94 -35.68
C LEU A 770 39.21 46.89 -35.84
N ALA A 771 40.23 46.51 -36.63
CA ALA A 771 41.37 47.38 -36.88
C ALA A 771 40.99 48.69 -37.59
N PHE A 772 40.09 48.62 -38.58
CA PHE A 772 39.55 49.81 -39.23
C PHE A 772 38.82 50.73 -38.24
N VAL A 773 37.87 50.20 -37.47
CA VAL A 773 37.13 51.00 -36.46
C VAL A 773 38.09 51.60 -35.44
N THR A 774 39.07 50.83 -35.00
CA THR A 774 40.09 51.29 -34.03
C THR A 774 40.96 52.42 -34.59
N SER A 775 41.23 52.46 -35.90
CA SER A 775 41.96 53.55 -36.55
C SER A 775 41.23 54.89 -36.56
N THR A 776 39.91 54.87 -36.33
CA THR A 776 39.06 56.07 -36.27
C THR A 776 38.83 56.59 -34.84
N ILE A 777 39.54 56.02 -33.85
CA ILE A 777 39.43 56.36 -32.43
C ILE A 777 40.69 57.11 -31.99
N ASP A 778 40.52 58.38 -31.58
CA ASP A 778 41.62 59.24 -31.13
C ASP A 778 42.07 58.97 -29.67
N ASP A 779 41.36 58.10 -28.93
CA ASP A 779 41.66 57.70 -27.56
C ASP A 779 42.72 56.58 -27.51
N GLN A 780 43.98 56.99 -27.34
CA GLN A 780 45.14 56.11 -27.31
C GLN A 780 45.10 55.06 -26.18
N ASN A 781 44.47 55.37 -25.03
CA ASN A 781 44.31 54.41 -23.94
C ASN A 781 43.32 53.31 -24.32
N PHE A 782 42.25 53.68 -25.02
CA PHE A 782 41.25 52.74 -25.50
C PHE A 782 41.78 51.85 -26.63
N VAL A 783 42.54 52.43 -27.56
CA VAL A 783 43.24 51.68 -28.63
C VAL A 783 44.19 50.64 -28.02
N PHE A 784 44.89 50.98 -26.93
CA PHE A 784 45.74 50.05 -26.19
C PHE A 784 44.95 48.86 -25.57
N VAL A 785 43.75 49.10 -25.05
CA VAL A 785 42.88 48.03 -24.51
C VAL A 785 42.43 47.05 -25.59
N ILE A 786 41.98 47.57 -26.74
CA ILE A 786 41.54 46.74 -27.88
C ILE A 786 42.70 45.90 -28.42
N LYS A 787 43.90 46.50 -28.53
CA LYS A 787 45.13 45.81 -28.90
C LYS A 787 45.43 44.63 -27.98
N ASN A 788 45.41 44.82 -26.66
CA ASN A 788 45.72 43.74 -25.70
C ASN A 788 44.68 42.62 -25.74
N ARG A 789 43.40 42.93 -25.95
CA ARG A 789 42.36 41.91 -26.14
C ARG A 789 42.66 41.02 -27.34
N LEU A 790 43.00 41.60 -28.48
CA LEU A 790 43.32 40.84 -29.68
C LEU A 790 44.61 40.00 -29.51
N LYS A 791 45.63 40.52 -28.79
CA LYS A 791 46.83 39.73 -28.43
C LYS A 791 46.49 38.48 -27.63
N ASN A 792 45.57 38.59 -26.66
CA ASN A 792 45.16 37.46 -25.83
C ASN A 792 44.40 36.41 -26.64
N THR A 793 43.56 36.82 -27.59
CA THR A 793 42.88 35.91 -28.53
C THR A 793 43.89 35.14 -29.38
N VAL A 794 44.92 35.81 -29.88
CA VAL A 794 46.00 35.17 -30.63
C VAL A 794 46.81 34.18 -29.77
N ALA A 795 47.11 34.55 -28.52
CA ALA A 795 47.77 33.66 -27.58
C ALA A 795 46.92 32.41 -27.26
N TYR A 796 45.59 32.56 -27.15
CA TYR A 796 44.66 31.44 -26.99
C TYR A 796 44.71 30.49 -28.19
N MET A 797 44.61 31.02 -29.41
CA MET A 797 44.69 30.18 -30.63
C MET A 797 46.01 29.41 -30.71
N LYS A 798 47.14 30.08 -30.43
CA LYS A 798 48.47 29.45 -30.38
C LYS A 798 48.53 28.28 -29.41
N LYS A 799 47.89 28.39 -28.25
CA LYS A 799 47.99 27.42 -27.15
C LYS A 799 46.98 26.27 -27.23
N TYR A 800 45.75 26.55 -27.67
CA TYR A 800 44.64 25.60 -27.56
C TYR A 800 44.04 25.17 -28.90
N LEU A 801 44.34 25.89 -29.99
CA LEU A 801 43.87 25.55 -31.34
C LEU A 801 45.04 25.46 -32.35
N PRO A 802 46.12 24.69 -32.05
CA PRO A 802 47.33 24.68 -32.88
C PRO A 802 47.08 24.18 -34.30
N ASN A 803 46.10 23.31 -34.50
CA ASN A 803 45.73 22.78 -35.83
C ASN A 803 45.01 23.82 -36.73
N TYR A 804 44.47 24.89 -36.13
CA TYR A 804 43.72 25.95 -36.81
C TYR A 804 44.53 27.27 -36.88
N TYR A 805 45.64 27.35 -36.16
CA TYR A 805 46.56 28.48 -36.15
C TYR A 805 47.79 28.19 -37.03
N ASN A 806 47.58 28.05 -38.34
CA ASN A 806 48.63 27.78 -39.32
C ASN A 806 49.47 29.04 -39.64
N VAL A 807 50.47 28.90 -40.51
CA VAL A 807 51.40 29.99 -40.87
C VAL A 807 50.66 31.19 -41.48
N ASP A 808 49.60 30.96 -42.27
CA ASP A 808 48.83 32.02 -42.94
C ASP A 808 47.92 32.77 -41.96
N VAL A 809 47.19 32.06 -41.09
CA VAL A 809 46.37 32.64 -40.01
C VAL A 809 47.24 33.43 -39.03
N LYS A 810 48.45 32.94 -38.75
CA LYS A 810 49.44 33.65 -37.94
C LYS A 810 49.82 34.98 -38.59
N ALA A 811 50.18 34.97 -39.88
CA ALA A 811 50.58 36.16 -40.61
C ALA A 811 49.46 37.23 -40.66
N GLU A 812 48.20 36.81 -40.84
CA GLU A 812 47.04 37.71 -40.85
C GLU A 812 46.81 38.40 -39.50
N PHE A 813 46.74 37.64 -38.40
CA PHE A 813 46.55 38.25 -37.08
C PHE A 813 47.75 39.10 -36.64
N GLU A 814 48.98 38.69 -36.96
CA GLU A 814 50.19 39.48 -36.66
C GLU A 814 50.25 40.77 -37.49
N GLY A 815 49.80 40.76 -38.75
CA GLY A 815 49.65 41.97 -39.58
C GLY A 815 48.58 42.92 -39.07
N ILE A 816 47.43 42.40 -38.62
CA ILE A 816 46.35 43.21 -38.01
C ILE A 816 46.83 43.84 -36.70
N LEU A 817 47.53 43.07 -35.87
CA LEU A 817 48.14 43.58 -34.62
C LEU A 817 49.18 44.65 -34.89
N SER A 818 50.06 44.46 -35.87
CA SER A 818 51.04 45.46 -36.29
C SER A 818 50.36 46.74 -36.80
N SER A 819 49.26 46.62 -37.54
CA SER A 819 48.48 47.76 -38.01
C SER A 819 47.91 48.59 -36.86
N ILE A 820 47.44 47.94 -35.80
CA ILE A 820 46.97 48.61 -34.58
C ILE A 820 48.15 49.16 -33.76
N GLU A 821 49.34 48.53 -33.81
CA GLU A 821 50.55 48.97 -33.12
C GLU A 821 51.13 50.27 -33.65
N ASN A 822 51.12 50.46 -34.97
CA ASN A 822 51.62 51.67 -35.61
C ASN A 822 50.79 52.91 -35.27
N LEU A 823 49.58 52.75 -34.72
CA LEU A 823 48.74 53.85 -34.22
C LEU A 823 49.20 54.41 -32.86
N VAL A 824 50.10 53.72 -32.13
CA VAL A 824 50.46 54.00 -30.71
C VAL A 824 51.92 54.49 -30.53
N ALA A 825 52.60 55.00 -31.56
CA ALA A 825 54.03 55.33 -31.49
C ALA A 825 54.36 56.69 -30.81
N LEU A 826 54.88 56.63 -29.56
CA LEU A 826 55.64 57.60 -28.70
C LEU A 826 54.88 58.28 -27.51
N PRO A 827 55.53 58.57 -26.35
CA PRO A 827 56.57 57.86 -25.60
C PRO A 827 56.05 57.32 -24.23
N THR A 828 56.87 56.47 -23.59
CA THR A 828 56.64 55.74 -22.33
C THR A 828 55.93 56.54 -21.22
N PHE A 829 54.76 56.05 -20.80
CA PHE A 829 53.94 56.62 -19.73
C PHE A 829 54.39 56.13 -18.35
N ASP A 830 54.43 57.04 -17.37
CA ASP A 830 54.75 56.71 -15.97
C ASP A 830 53.61 55.87 -15.36
N THR A 831 53.91 54.62 -15.02
CA THR A 831 52.97 53.65 -14.42
C THR A 831 52.50 54.02 -13.01
N SER A 832 53.01 55.10 -12.43
CA SER A 832 52.59 55.63 -11.13
C SER A 832 51.20 56.27 -11.13
N ILE A 833 50.66 56.63 -12.31
CA ILE A 833 49.36 57.32 -12.49
C ILE A 833 48.21 56.33 -12.82
N ILE A 834 48.51 55.04 -12.91
CA ILE A 834 47.50 54.01 -13.23
C ILE A 834 46.50 53.85 -12.07
N ASP A 835 45.21 53.99 -12.40
CA ASP A 835 44.07 53.69 -11.51
C ASP A 835 44.26 52.33 -10.80
N PRO A 836 44.05 52.24 -9.46
CA PRO A 836 44.16 50.99 -8.71
C PRO A 836 43.40 49.80 -9.34
N VAL A 837 42.31 50.07 -10.08
CA VAL A 837 41.51 49.07 -10.80
C VAL A 837 42.27 48.48 -12.00
N LEU A 838 43.00 49.30 -12.77
CA LEU A 838 43.82 48.79 -13.88
C LEU A 838 45.05 48.01 -13.39
N LYS A 839 45.62 48.40 -12.25
CA LYS A 839 46.72 47.67 -11.59
C LYS A 839 46.29 46.27 -11.12
N LYS A 840 45.02 46.10 -10.75
CA LYS A 840 44.43 44.81 -10.38
C LYS A 840 44.20 43.91 -11.59
N ILE A 841 43.74 44.48 -12.72
CA ILE A 841 43.50 43.76 -13.98
C ILE A 841 44.80 43.26 -14.63
N ILE A 842 45.90 44.01 -14.50
CA ILE A 842 47.21 43.60 -15.02
C ILE A 842 47.82 42.44 -14.20
N ASN A 843 47.50 42.35 -12.90
CA ASN A 843 48.09 41.36 -11.99
C ASN A 843 47.27 40.07 -11.83
N GLU A 844 45.99 40.05 -12.19
CA GLU A 844 45.15 38.86 -12.11
C GLU A 844 45.29 38.02 -13.38
N ASN A 845 46.29 37.14 -13.34
CA ASN A 845 46.65 36.16 -14.37
C ASN A 845 45.60 35.02 -14.44
N ILE A 846 44.39 35.33 -14.90
CA ILE A 846 43.24 34.40 -14.86
C ILE A 846 43.33 33.38 -16.01
N VAL A 847 43.30 32.10 -15.61
CA VAL A 847 43.37 30.93 -16.49
C VAL A 847 42.04 30.75 -17.22
N ILE A 848 42.13 30.53 -18.53
CA ILE A 848 41.02 30.53 -19.50
C ILE A 848 39.86 29.56 -19.17
N HIS A 849 40.06 28.54 -18.32
CA HIS A 849 38.97 27.66 -17.90
C HIS A 849 37.90 28.37 -17.04
N GLU A 850 38.26 29.41 -16.28
CA GLU A 850 37.29 30.18 -15.47
C GLU A 850 36.44 31.15 -16.30
N TRP A 851 36.78 31.36 -17.58
CA TRP A 851 35.98 32.19 -18.48
C TRP A 851 34.73 31.49 -19.02
N MET A 852 34.63 30.16 -18.88
CA MET A 852 33.62 29.36 -19.60
C MET A 852 32.37 29.00 -18.80
N ASP A 853 32.44 28.96 -17.46
CA ASP A 853 31.25 28.80 -16.60
C ASP A 853 30.54 30.13 -16.28
N HIS A 854 31.13 31.24 -16.71
CA HIS A 854 30.62 32.61 -16.53
C HIS A 854 30.12 33.22 -17.85
N ARG A 855 29.34 32.45 -18.63
CA ARG A 855 28.69 32.94 -19.87
C ARG A 855 27.52 33.87 -19.57
N THR A 856 27.79 35.03 -18.98
CA THR A 856 27.01 36.29 -19.10
C THR A 856 27.61 37.42 -18.27
N THR A 857 28.48 37.14 -17.30
CA THR A 857 28.83 38.12 -16.26
C THR A 857 30.05 38.98 -16.59
N ILE A 858 31.15 38.43 -17.14
CA ILE A 858 32.38 39.21 -17.36
C ILE A 858 32.34 40.05 -18.66
N ALA A 859 31.65 39.59 -19.70
CA ALA A 859 31.32 40.42 -20.86
C ALA A 859 30.35 41.56 -20.50
N TRP A 860 29.64 41.43 -19.37
CA TRP A 860 28.72 42.42 -18.84
C TRP A 860 29.41 43.43 -17.91
N GLU A 861 30.43 43.04 -17.14
CA GLU A 861 31.26 43.94 -16.32
C GLU A 861 31.91 45.08 -17.13
N TYR A 862 32.49 44.80 -18.29
CA TYR A 862 33.07 45.86 -19.15
C TYR A 862 32.01 46.73 -19.85
N GLY A 863 30.76 46.25 -19.93
CA GLY A 863 29.62 47.04 -20.36
C GLY A 863 29.05 47.95 -19.27
N LYS A 864 29.41 47.73 -17.99
CA LYS A 864 28.87 48.49 -16.84
C LYS A 864 29.37 49.93 -16.76
N VAL A 865 30.59 50.25 -17.22
CA VAL A 865 31.07 51.65 -17.17
C VAL A 865 30.29 52.56 -18.14
N TYR A 866 29.76 52.03 -19.23
CA TYR A 866 29.00 52.81 -20.23
C TYR A 866 27.48 52.80 -20.05
N ARG A 867 26.94 51.91 -19.21
CA ARG A 867 25.49 51.67 -19.17
C ARG A 867 24.70 52.75 -18.42
N LYS A 868 25.35 53.58 -17.61
CA LYS A 868 24.72 54.74 -16.96
C LYS A 868 24.25 55.82 -17.96
N TYR A 869 24.71 55.75 -19.22
CA TYR A 869 24.27 56.63 -20.29
C TYR A 869 23.14 56.04 -21.15
N THR A 870 22.84 54.74 -21.08
CA THR A 870 22.11 54.04 -22.17
C THR A 870 20.59 54.25 -22.28
N GLU A 871 19.88 54.76 -21.27
CA GLU A 871 18.43 55.03 -21.41
C GLU A 871 18.14 56.13 -22.44
N SER A 872 19.07 57.06 -22.65
CA SER A 872 19.00 58.10 -23.68
C SER A 872 19.50 57.61 -25.07
N PHE A 873 20.09 56.41 -25.16
CA PHE A 873 20.83 55.93 -26.34
C PHE A 873 20.17 54.74 -27.05
N ILE A 874 19.20 54.05 -26.44
CA ILE A 874 18.43 52.98 -27.11
C ILE A 874 17.61 53.54 -28.28
N TRP A 875 17.04 54.74 -28.13
CA TRP A 875 16.21 55.36 -29.17
C TRP A 875 17.00 55.74 -30.44
N PRO A 876 18.18 56.39 -30.34
CA PRO A 876 19.09 56.56 -31.47
C PRO A 876 19.51 55.24 -32.13
N TRP A 877 19.73 54.17 -31.35
CA TRP A 877 20.15 52.86 -31.87
C TRP A 877 19.03 52.14 -32.63
N VAL A 878 17.81 52.13 -32.08
CA VAL A 878 16.61 51.58 -32.75
C VAL A 878 16.29 52.37 -34.01
N TRP A 879 16.45 53.70 -33.97
CA TRP A 879 16.29 54.57 -35.14
C TRP A 879 17.34 54.28 -36.22
N LEU A 880 18.63 54.17 -35.84
CA LEU A 880 19.73 53.88 -36.76
C LEU A 880 19.55 52.52 -37.43
N VAL A 881 19.16 51.49 -36.68
CA VAL A 881 18.92 50.14 -37.17
C VAL A 881 17.68 50.05 -38.06
N ARG A 882 16.57 50.73 -37.71
CA ARG A 882 15.41 50.87 -38.61
C ARG A 882 15.82 51.53 -39.92
N ARG A 883 16.62 52.61 -39.85
CA ARG A 883 17.12 53.29 -41.06
C ARG A 883 18.07 52.44 -41.90
N CYS A 884 18.91 51.62 -41.29
CA CYS A 884 19.75 50.64 -41.99
C CYS A 884 18.89 49.61 -42.72
N ALA A 885 17.90 49.02 -42.05
CA ALA A 885 17.01 48.00 -42.59
C ALA A 885 16.09 48.53 -43.70
N GLU A 886 15.60 49.77 -43.57
CA GLU A 886 14.82 50.47 -44.60
C GLU A 886 15.66 50.76 -45.86
N LYS A 887 16.93 51.17 -45.69
CA LYS A 887 17.82 51.48 -46.82
C LYS A 887 18.35 50.24 -47.54
N SER A 888 18.49 49.10 -46.86
CA SER A 888 18.94 47.85 -47.47
C SER A 888 17.81 47.03 -48.10
N GLY A 889 16.54 47.40 -47.87
CA GLY A 889 15.36 46.72 -48.42
C GLY A 889 15.12 45.29 -47.90
N MET A 890 15.91 44.82 -46.92
CA MET A 890 16.00 43.40 -46.59
C MET A 890 15.13 42.92 -45.42
N ILE A 891 14.50 43.78 -44.60
CA ILE A 891 13.95 43.30 -43.32
C ILE A 891 12.64 43.98 -42.90
N GLU A 892 11.79 44.44 -43.82
CA GLU A 892 10.51 45.00 -43.39
C GLU A 892 9.49 43.89 -43.05
N GLN A 893 9.44 42.82 -43.86
CA GLN A 893 8.49 41.72 -43.68
C GLN A 893 8.82 40.85 -42.44
N GLU A 894 10.09 40.55 -42.19
CA GLU A 894 10.52 39.73 -41.04
C GLU A 894 10.40 40.47 -39.70
N ILE A 895 10.67 41.79 -39.68
CA ILE A 895 10.39 42.63 -38.50
C ILE A 895 8.88 42.64 -38.24
N ARG A 896 8.06 42.81 -39.28
CA ARG A 896 6.59 42.74 -39.18
C ARG A 896 6.11 41.35 -38.72
N ASP A 897 6.75 40.26 -39.15
CA ASP A 897 6.41 38.90 -38.74
C ASP A 897 6.81 38.65 -37.28
N VAL A 898 7.94 39.19 -36.81
CA VAL A 898 8.34 39.16 -35.39
C VAL A 898 7.40 40.01 -34.53
N GLU A 899 6.97 41.19 -35.00
CA GLU A 899 5.95 42.05 -34.36
C GLU A 899 4.58 41.32 -34.27
N LYS A 900 4.16 40.69 -35.37
CA LYS A 900 2.92 39.90 -35.47
C LYS A 900 2.93 38.67 -34.56
N ASN A 901 4.03 37.92 -34.53
CA ASN A 901 4.19 36.71 -33.72
C ASN A 901 4.28 37.00 -32.20
N ASN A 902 4.61 38.23 -31.81
CA ASN A 902 4.64 38.67 -30.41
C ASN A 902 3.43 39.53 -30.02
N GLY A 903 2.41 39.65 -30.88
CA GLY A 903 1.11 40.25 -30.57
C GLY A 903 1.08 41.78 -30.59
N ILE A 904 2.04 42.43 -31.25
CA ILE A 904 2.09 43.89 -31.42
C ILE A 904 1.56 44.21 -32.82
N VAL A 905 0.24 44.25 -33.02
CA VAL A 905 -0.35 44.75 -34.28
C VAL A 905 -1.13 46.03 -33.99
N GLU A 906 -0.68 47.10 -34.66
CA GLU A 906 -1.33 48.39 -34.91
C GLU A 906 -2.09 49.05 -33.76
N LYS A 907 -1.42 50.01 -33.10
CA LYS A 907 -1.90 51.40 -32.92
C LYS A 907 -0.84 52.25 -32.20
N ASN A 908 0.10 52.82 -32.95
CA ASN A 908 0.48 54.24 -32.77
C ASN A 908 1.33 54.72 -33.97
N PRO A 909 0.88 55.71 -34.76
CA PRO A 909 1.64 56.25 -35.90
C PRO A 909 2.44 57.51 -35.51
N TRP A 910 3.06 57.52 -34.33
CA TRP A 910 3.93 58.61 -33.88
C TRP A 910 5.37 58.13 -33.70
#